data_AF-A0A660WR81-F1
#
_entry.id   AF-A0A660WR81-F1
#
_cell.length_a   1.000
_cell.length_b   1.000
_cell.length_c   1.000
_cell.angle_alpha   90.00
_cell.angle_beta   90.00
_cell.angle_gamma   90.00
#
_symmetry.space_group_name_H-M   'P 1'
#
loop_
_entity.id
_entity.type
_entity.pdbx_description
1 polymer ?
#
loop_
_entity_poly.entity_id
_entity_poly.type
_entity_poly.pdbx_seq_one_letter_code
_entity_poly.pdbx_strand_id
1 'polypeptide(L)'
;ESIPPPRPVFFEELELLGLNKFWDYPKVQEPLLWAIGRKYYYKGEPVAEAKGGNIFEPPKIVLTEKGQNLKLEPIDIKEVIEKNKEALFVLENEALDFIEHTYKVYKKKGYLFAMSYSGGKDSQVVLDLVTRVIPPDDLVVIFSDTTMEISYTYENVEKTKEEYMKRYLGLKFYVAKPPKPAIEFWKELGPPSIKQRWCCTVTKTAPFHKALKNILKENGNYDSLIKILVFEGVRSDESAIRSRYERIRRNIKHFYQINAEVIHNWSSTEVFLYLFLRKLNINKGYRFGLDRIGCSLCPFASSWNEHILYKIQKNMLKKFINVIYEYGKVLGLSNLDITTFITDEQWKKRAGGRGIDNNGTTLLFSFEGNNIKATLKKPKENILEWLKTVGDLHYKVESKNKIMGEIKVGNETLPFIINKKEENLKICINTGLNPVTKEMIKKILYKTTYCVHCGACAEECPTEALTINSSVKINTDLCIHCGNCLNFAEKGCLAAKSLTTYGGEKPMKRDRIATSKFQNFGLRRDWLIFFLQNLNDWFSKTNLGNRQIESLKTWLRESELLDKNNKPTAIAKLLSKIINDELLIWEIVWTNLYYNVNLIKWYLNTFDWGTSISGKDLVIKLVEDDSNAKEKTAKNAISSLFNLFDCSPIGYELKIGVIEKIGRERYVRKIGTDNIHSLAVAYSLYKSAEHIGRRDFTISELYSKKFKGGPYKLFGISRDRLERILRGLQEDKEQILKVDLVADLDNIRLRDDLSSLDIVKITEARLK
;
A
#
# COMPACT_ATOMS: atom_id res chain seq x y z
N GLU A 1 -12.01 24.68 23.83
CA GLU A 1 -12.01 23.59 22.83
C GLU A 1 -13.44 23.28 22.43
N SER A 2 -13.73 22.99 21.15
CA SER A 2 -15.07 22.59 20.72
C SER A 2 -15.37 21.16 21.21
N ILE A 3 -16.49 20.97 21.91
CA ILE A 3 -16.93 19.64 22.36
C ILE A 3 -17.33 18.81 21.13
N PRO A 4 -16.81 17.59 20.94
CA PRO A 4 -17.25 16.74 19.83
C PRO A 4 -18.76 16.44 19.92
N PRO A 5 -19.48 16.38 18.80
CA PRO A 5 -20.93 16.26 18.80
C PRO A 5 -21.41 14.96 19.46
N PRO A 6 -22.25 15.03 20.50
CA PRO A 6 -22.78 13.83 21.16
C PRO A 6 -23.79 13.09 20.29
N ARG A 7 -23.85 11.76 20.43
CA ARG A 7 -24.88 10.92 19.81
C ARG A 7 -25.83 10.34 20.87
N PRO A 8 -27.10 10.08 20.53
CA PRO A 8 -28.01 9.37 21.41
C PRO A 8 -27.54 7.92 21.64
N VAL A 9 -27.85 7.39 22.82
CA VAL A 9 -27.59 6.01 23.22
C VAL A 9 -28.91 5.37 23.61
N PHE A 10 -29.16 4.17 23.09
CA PHE A 10 -30.40 3.44 23.25
C PHE A 10 -30.17 2.19 24.10
N PHE A 11 -31.25 1.59 24.62
CA PHE A 11 -31.15 0.44 25.52
C PHE A 11 -30.45 -0.75 24.87
N GLU A 12 -30.54 -0.93 23.55
CA GLU A 12 -29.88 -2.04 22.84
C GLU A 12 -28.36 -1.97 22.92
N GLU A 13 -27.78 -0.77 22.85
CA GLU A 13 -26.35 -0.55 23.07
C GLU A 13 -25.97 -0.90 24.52
N LEU A 14 -26.78 -0.47 25.49
CA LEU A 14 -26.53 -0.75 26.91
C LEU A 14 -26.58 -2.25 27.21
N GLU A 15 -27.55 -2.97 26.65
CA GLU A 15 -27.66 -4.42 26.76
C GLU A 15 -26.48 -5.13 26.09
N LEU A 16 -26.08 -4.69 24.89
CA LEU A 16 -24.94 -5.26 24.16
C LEU A 16 -23.63 -5.15 24.96
N LEU A 17 -23.47 -4.06 25.71
CA LEU A 17 -22.31 -3.79 26.55
C LEU A 17 -22.42 -4.38 27.97
N GLY A 18 -23.55 -4.99 28.31
CA GLY A 18 -23.78 -5.58 29.63
C GLY A 18 -23.98 -4.56 30.76
N LEU A 19 -24.41 -3.34 30.43
CA LEU A 19 -24.67 -2.27 31.40
C LEU A 19 -25.92 -2.53 32.26
N ASN A 20 -26.80 -3.44 31.84
CA ASN A 20 -27.92 -3.95 32.64
C ASN A 20 -27.50 -4.64 33.95
N LYS A 21 -26.21 -4.97 34.11
CA LYS A 21 -25.66 -5.50 35.38
C LYS A 21 -25.38 -4.41 36.42
N PHE A 22 -25.31 -3.15 35.98
CA PHE A 22 -24.90 -2.01 36.80
C PHE A 22 -26.01 -0.97 36.93
N TRP A 23 -26.89 -0.85 35.93
CA TRP A 23 -27.93 0.16 35.84
C TRP A 23 -29.31 -0.46 35.65
N ASP A 24 -30.34 0.23 36.16
CA ASP A 24 -31.75 -0.04 35.88
C ASP A 24 -32.26 0.94 34.82
N TYR A 25 -32.89 0.44 33.76
CA TYR A 25 -33.39 1.28 32.67
C TYR A 25 -34.50 0.62 31.84
N PRO A 26 -35.44 1.41 31.29
CA PRO A 26 -36.56 0.89 30.52
C PRO A 26 -36.14 0.53 29.07
N LYS A 27 -36.80 -0.47 28.50
CA LYS A 27 -36.60 -0.90 27.09
C LYS A 27 -37.54 -0.15 26.15
N VAL A 28 -37.20 1.11 25.85
CA VAL A 28 -38.05 2.05 25.10
C VAL A 28 -37.42 2.52 23.79
N GLN A 29 -38.18 3.22 22.95
CA GLN A 29 -37.66 3.71 21.67
C GLN A 29 -36.82 4.98 21.83
N GLU A 30 -37.11 5.78 22.83
CA GLU A 30 -36.39 6.99 23.20
C GLU A 30 -34.97 6.66 23.68
N PRO A 31 -33.98 7.53 23.40
CA PRO A 31 -32.64 7.36 23.96
C PRO A 31 -32.64 7.61 25.46
N LEU A 32 -31.70 6.97 26.15
CA LEU A 32 -31.59 6.99 27.61
C LEU A 32 -30.47 7.92 28.11
N LEU A 33 -29.44 8.11 27.29
CA LEU A 33 -28.30 8.98 27.59
C LEU A 33 -27.57 9.40 26.30
N TRP A 34 -26.49 10.15 26.45
CA TRP A 34 -25.65 10.63 25.34
C TRP A 34 -24.26 10.00 25.39
N ALA A 35 -23.62 9.85 24.24
CA ALA A 35 -22.23 9.42 24.15
C ALA A 35 -21.38 10.40 23.33
N ILE A 36 -20.17 10.65 23.82
CA ILE A 36 -19.09 11.33 23.08
C ILE A 36 -17.94 10.34 22.95
N GLY A 37 -17.69 9.89 21.72
CA GLY A 37 -16.76 8.78 21.46
C GLY A 37 -17.21 7.51 22.19
N ARG A 38 -16.46 7.11 23.22
CA ARG A 38 -16.75 5.93 24.07
C ARG A 38 -17.09 6.29 25.52
N LYS A 39 -17.33 7.57 25.79
CA LYS A 39 -17.74 8.08 27.11
C LYS A 39 -19.24 8.36 27.09
N TYR A 40 -19.91 7.95 28.15
CA TYR A 40 -21.36 8.00 28.34
C TYR A 40 -21.70 9.09 29.35
N TYR A 41 -22.74 9.87 29.05
CA TYR A 41 -23.15 11.04 29.80
C TYR A 41 -24.64 11.01 30.12
N TYR A 42 -24.99 11.05 31.39
CA TYR A 42 -26.37 11.11 31.88
C TYR A 42 -26.60 12.44 32.58
N LYS A 43 -27.64 13.19 32.17
CA LYS A 43 -27.94 14.55 32.68
C LYS A 43 -26.72 15.48 32.71
N GLY A 44 -25.84 15.37 31.71
CA GLY A 44 -24.62 16.18 31.56
C GLY A 44 -23.37 15.63 32.25
N GLU A 45 -23.50 14.61 33.10
CA GLU A 45 -22.40 14.06 33.90
C GLU A 45 -21.80 12.81 33.25
N PRO A 46 -20.46 12.65 33.22
CA PRO A 46 -19.84 11.42 32.74
C PRO A 46 -20.10 10.27 33.72
N VAL A 47 -20.72 9.19 33.23
CA VAL A 47 -21.15 8.05 34.06
C VAL A 47 -20.41 6.76 33.75
N ALA A 48 -19.96 6.59 32.51
CA ALA A 48 -19.18 5.42 32.12
C ALA A 48 -18.24 5.70 30.94
N GLU A 49 -17.26 4.84 30.76
CA GLU A 49 -16.39 4.81 29.59
C GLU A 49 -16.12 3.36 29.16
N ALA A 50 -16.25 3.07 27.86
CA ALA A 50 -15.86 1.80 27.28
C ALA A 50 -14.39 1.84 26.80
N LYS A 51 -13.54 1.00 27.40
CA LYS A 51 -12.09 0.95 27.14
C LYS A 51 -11.67 -0.36 26.47
N GLY A 52 -10.75 -0.27 25.51
CA GLY A 52 -10.21 -1.44 24.80
C GLY A 52 -11.24 -2.11 23.88
N GLY A 53 -11.12 -3.43 23.75
CA GLY A 53 -11.94 -4.24 22.85
C GLY A 53 -11.41 -4.28 21.42
N ASN A 54 -11.69 -5.39 20.75
CA ASN A 54 -11.39 -5.63 19.35
C ASN A 54 -12.56 -6.40 18.71
N ILE A 55 -12.40 -6.84 17.46
CA ILE A 55 -13.46 -7.55 16.73
C ILE A 55 -13.97 -8.80 17.48
N PHE A 56 -13.14 -9.50 18.26
CA PHE A 56 -13.52 -10.71 18.99
C PHE A 56 -13.75 -10.47 20.48
N GLU A 57 -13.02 -9.54 21.09
CA GLU A 57 -13.06 -9.27 22.52
C GLU A 57 -13.91 -8.03 22.85
N PRO A 58 -14.82 -8.13 23.83
CA PRO A 58 -15.63 -7.00 24.24
C PRO A 58 -14.79 -5.89 24.90
N PRO A 59 -15.21 -4.63 24.77
CA PRO A 59 -14.63 -3.55 25.54
C PRO A 59 -14.93 -3.74 27.03
N LYS A 60 -14.04 -3.26 27.90
CA LYS A 60 -14.27 -3.19 29.35
C LYS A 60 -15.00 -1.90 29.68
N ILE A 61 -16.11 -2.01 30.41
CA ILE A 61 -16.84 -0.85 30.94
C ILE A 61 -16.19 -0.40 32.25
N VAL A 62 -15.93 0.90 32.35
CA VAL A 62 -15.45 1.57 33.56
C VAL A 62 -16.49 2.61 33.97
N LEU A 63 -17.09 2.42 35.14
CA LEU A 63 -18.04 3.36 35.73
C LEU A 63 -17.28 4.47 36.46
N THR A 64 -17.84 5.67 36.45
CA THR A 64 -17.40 6.76 37.33
C THR A 64 -18.11 6.64 38.69
N GLU A 65 -17.75 7.48 39.67
CA GLU A 65 -18.46 7.57 40.95
C GLU A 65 -19.94 7.92 40.76
N LYS A 66 -20.23 8.92 39.91
CA LYS A 66 -21.60 9.30 39.53
C LYS A 66 -22.33 8.23 38.69
N GLY A 67 -21.59 7.25 38.17
CA GLY A 67 -22.10 6.16 37.35
C GLY A 67 -22.54 4.92 38.12
N GLN A 68 -22.41 4.88 39.44
CA GLN A 68 -22.76 3.70 40.24
C GLN A 68 -24.29 3.61 40.43
N ASN A 69 -24.87 2.42 40.23
CA ASN A 69 -26.27 2.10 40.52
C ASN A 69 -27.30 3.09 39.94
N LEU A 70 -27.07 3.56 38.71
CA LEU A 70 -27.98 4.51 38.07
C LEU A 70 -29.32 3.88 37.72
N LYS A 71 -30.39 4.66 37.92
CA LYS A 71 -31.70 4.44 37.32
C LYS A 71 -31.92 5.45 36.21
N LEU A 72 -31.97 4.98 34.97
CA LEU A 72 -32.09 5.84 33.80
C LEU A 72 -33.56 6.03 33.43
N GLU A 73 -33.89 7.25 33.05
CA GLU A 73 -35.19 7.63 32.51
C GLU A 73 -35.05 7.96 31.02
N PRO A 74 -36.10 7.75 30.21
CA PRO A 74 -36.10 8.16 28.80
C PRO A 74 -35.86 9.67 28.68
N ILE A 75 -35.03 10.08 27.72
CA ILE A 75 -34.85 11.50 27.40
C ILE A 75 -36.14 12.03 26.78
N ASP A 76 -36.64 13.16 27.28
CA ASP A 76 -37.74 13.88 26.62
C ASP A 76 -37.25 14.53 25.33
N ILE A 77 -37.34 13.78 24.23
CA ILE A 77 -36.92 14.23 22.91
C ILE A 77 -37.77 15.40 22.40
N LYS A 78 -39.02 15.53 22.85
CA LYS A 78 -39.85 16.68 22.46
C LYS A 78 -39.30 17.96 23.07
N GLU A 79 -38.95 17.94 24.35
CA GLU A 79 -38.33 19.08 25.02
C GLU A 79 -36.97 19.42 24.41
N VAL A 80 -36.15 18.40 24.10
CA VAL A 80 -34.85 18.61 23.42
C VAL A 80 -35.04 19.29 22.06
N ILE A 81 -36.00 18.85 21.26
CA ILE A 81 -36.30 19.46 19.96
C ILE A 81 -36.78 20.90 20.14
N GLU A 82 -37.70 21.17 21.07
CA GLU A 82 -38.24 22.52 21.27
C GLU A 82 -37.14 23.50 21.68
N LYS A 83 -36.22 23.09 22.56
CA LYS A 83 -35.06 23.91 22.96
C LYS A 83 -34.06 24.19 21.81
N ASN A 84 -34.07 23.38 20.76
CA ASN A 84 -33.14 23.51 19.61
C ASN A 84 -33.86 23.93 18.32
N LYS A 85 -35.13 24.32 18.39
CA LYS A 85 -36.00 24.54 17.23
C LYS A 85 -35.50 25.62 16.30
N GLU A 86 -35.02 26.74 16.83
CA GLU A 86 -34.49 27.85 16.02
C GLU A 86 -33.25 27.42 15.23
N ALA A 87 -32.30 26.74 15.88
CA ALA A 87 -31.10 26.23 15.22
C ALA A 87 -31.45 25.18 14.14
N LEU A 88 -32.36 24.25 14.45
CA LEU A 88 -32.83 23.25 13.48
C LEU A 88 -33.54 23.89 12.28
N PHE A 89 -34.33 24.94 12.52
CA PHE A 89 -34.99 25.70 11.47
C PHE A 89 -33.97 26.38 10.54
N VAL A 90 -32.93 27.02 11.09
CA VAL A 90 -31.87 27.64 10.28
C VAL A 90 -31.15 26.59 9.44
N LEU A 91 -30.75 25.46 10.05
CA LEU A 91 -30.07 24.36 9.36
C LEU A 91 -30.92 23.77 8.22
N GLU A 92 -32.20 23.52 8.49
CA GLU A 92 -33.15 22.99 7.53
C GLU A 92 -33.33 23.93 6.34
N ASN A 93 -33.64 25.22 6.57
CA ASN A 93 -33.86 26.17 5.49
C ASN A 93 -32.61 26.42 4.66
N GLU A 94 -31.43 26.53 5.30
CA GLU A 94 -30.16 26.66 4.59
C GLU A 94 -29.92 25.49 3.63
N ALA A 95 -30.22 24.26 4.08
CA ALA A 95 -30.07 23.08 3.25
C ALA A 95 -31.08 23.04 2.10
N LEU A 96 -32.34 23.44 2.35
CA LEU A 96 -33.38 23.53 1.32
C LEU A 96 -33.02 24.58 0.25
N ASP A 97 -32.56 25.76 0.66
CA ASP A 97 -32.12 26.84 -0.24
C ASP A 97 -30.93 26.40 -1.09
N PHE A 98 -29.97 25.69 -0.48
CA PHE A 98 -28.84 25.13 -1.20
C PHE A 98 -29.27 24.10 -2.26
N ILE A 99 -30.19 23.19 -1.91
CA ILE A 99 -30.73 22.21 -2.87
C ILE A 99 -31.47 22.93 -4.00
N GLU A 100 -32.32 23.90 -3.67
CA GLU A 100 -33.13 24.61 -4.66
C GLU A 100 -32.24 25.41 -5.63
N HIS A 101 -31.28 26.16 -5.10
CA HIS A 101 -30.30 26.88 -5.91
C HIS A 101 -29.52 25.92 -6.83
N THR A 102 -29.01 24.83 -6.27
CA THR A 102 -28.25 23.81 -7.01
C THR A 102 -29.11 23.20 -8.12
N TYR A 103 -30.34 22.81 -7.81
CA TYR A 103 -31.28 22.27 -8.77
C TYR A 103 -31.56 23.26 -9.91
N LYS A 104 -31.91 24.52 -9.60
CA LYS A 104 -32.16 25.58 -10.60
C LYS A 104 -30.97 25.81 -11.52
N VAL A 105 -29.74 25.87 -10.97
CA VAL A 105 -28.52 26.10 -11.75
C VAL A 105 -28.22 24.93 -12.69
N TYR A 106 -28.31 23.70 -12.20
CA TYR A 106 -27.88 22.52 -12.95
C TYR A 106 -28.97 21.98 -13.89
N LYS A 107 -30.25 22.21 -13.59
CA LYS A 107 -31.37 21.87 -14.48
C LYS A 107 -31.28 22.66 -15.78
N LYS A 108 -30.97 23.95 -15.70
CA LYS A 108 -30.69 24.82 -16.88
C LYS A 108 -29.50 24.34 -17.73
N LYS A 109 -28.59 23.56 -17.15
CA LYS A 109 -27.41 22.99 -17.82
C LYS A 109 -27.65 21.57 -18.34
N GLY A 110 -28.89 21.06 -18.26
CA GLY A 110 -29.25 19.72 -18.71
C GLY A 110 -28.71 18.59 -17.84
N TYR A 111 -28.45 18.83 -16.56
CA TYR A 111 -28.02 17.77 -15.64
C TYR A 111 -29.21 16.92 -15.20
N LEU A 112 -28.94 15.62 -15.06
CA LEU A 112 -29.80 14.69 -14.37
C LEU A 112 -29.51 14.72 -12.88
N PHE A 113 -30.57 14.60 -12.07
CA PHE A 113 -30.45 14.62 -10.62
C PHE A 113 -30.61 13.22 -10.06
N ALA A 114 -29.58 12.78 -9.36
CA ALA A 114 -29.60 11.52 -8.65
C ALA A 114 -29.29 11.74 -7.18
N MET A 115 -29.75 10.81 -6.35
CA MET A 115 -29.38 10.73 -4.95
C MET A 115 -28.72 9.39 -4.66
N SER A 116 -27.55 9.43 -4.02
CA SER A 116 -26.93 8.22 -3.47
C SER A 116 -27.48 7.95 -2.06
N TYR A 117 -28.39 7.00 -1.95
CA TYR A 117 -28.95 6.57 -0.66
C TYR A 117 -28.17 5.37 -0.13
N SER A 118 -27.81 5.34 1.16
CA SER A 118 -27.04 4.24 1.77
C SER A 118 -27.76 3.54 2.92
N GLY A 119 -29.00 3.93 3.25
CA GLY A 119 -29.72 3.40 4.41
C GLY A 119 -29.15 3.85 5.77
N GLY A 120 -28.28 4.87 5.79
CA GLY A 120 -27.73 5.47 7.00
C GLY A 120 -28.43 6.77 7.39
N LYS A 121 -28.16 7.27 8.59
CA LYS A 121 -28.75 8.50 9.15
C LYS A 121 -28.56 9.70 8.22
N ASP A 122 -27.35 9.86 7.71
CA ASP A 122 -26.95 11.01 6.88
C ASP A 122 -27.68 10.99 5.53
N SER A 123 -27.73 9.83 4.85
CA SER A 123 -28.49 9.68 3.61
C SER A 123 -30.00 9.75 3.82
N GLN A 124 -30.51 9.41 5.00
CA GLN A 124 -31.94 9.54 5.30
C GLN A 124 -32.37 11.01 5.40
N VAL A 125 -31.56 11.84 6.06
CA VAL A 125 -31.79 13.29 6.14
C VAL A 125 -31.74 13.94 4.76
N VAL A 126 -30.71 13.60 3.96
CA VAL A 126 -30.63 14.11 2.58
C VAL A 126 -31.83 13.69 1.74
N LEU A 127 -32.37 12.49 1.94
CA LEU A 127 -33.52 12.01 1.17
C LEU A 127 -34.76 12.83 1.49
N ASP A 128 -35.03 13.08 2.78
CA ASP A 128 -36.13 13.94 3.21
C ASP A 128 -35.98 15.36 2.64
N LEU A 129 -34.79 15.97 2.77
CA LEU A 129 -34.55 17.33 2.29
C LEU A 129 -34.68 17.45 0.77
N VAL A 130 -34.07 16.54 0.01
CA VAL A 130 -34.05 16.60 -1.46
C VAL A 130 -35.44 16.33 -2.05
N THR A 131 -36.20 15.36 -1.50
CA THR A 131 -37.54 15.03 -2.02
C THR A 131 -38.59 16.12 -1.73
N ARG A 132 -38.31 17.02 -0.78
CA ARG A 132 -39.15 18.19 -0.50
C ARG A 132 -38.94 19.36 -1.47
N VAL A 133 -37.81 19.38 -2.19
CA VAL A 133 -37.44 20.49 -3.07
C VAL A 133 -37.48 20.09 -4.53
N ILE A 134 -36.94 18.91 -4.86
CA ILE A 134 -36.82 18.46 -6.24
C ILE A 134 -38.09 17.71 -6.65
N PRO A 135 -38.70 18.04 -7.80
CA PRO A 135 -39.83 17.29 -8.32
C PRO A 135 -39.52 15.79 -8.40
N PRO A 136 -40.43 14.90 -7.96
CA PRO A 136 -40.17 13.46 -7.92
C PRO A 136 -39.75 12.86 -9.27
N ASP A 137 -40.34 13.34 -10.37
CA ASP A 137 -40.03 12.88 -11.74
C ASP A 137 -38.63 13.27 -12.22
N ASP A 138 -38.04 14.30 -11.60
CA ASP A 138 -36.70 14.79 -11.90
C ASP A 138 -35.61 14.11 -11.09
N LEU A 139 -35.99 13.34 -10.05
CA LEU A 139 -35.07 12.76 -9.09
C LEU A 139 -35.02 11.24 -9.18
N VAL A 140 -33.81 10.70 -9.35
CA VAL A 140 -33.56 9.25 -9.26
C VAL A 140 -32.84 8.93 -7.96
N VAL A 141 -33.47 8.17 -7.07
CA VAL A 141 -32.86 7.68 -5.84
C VAL A 141 -32.27 6.30 -6.10
N ILE A 142 -31.00 6.09 -5.77
CA ILE A 142 -30.32 4.81 -5.97
C ILE A 142 -29.69 4.36 -4.66
N PHE A 143 -30.08 3.17 -4.19
CA PHE A 143 -29.35 2.42 -3.18
C PHE A 143 -28.30 1.54 -3.86
N SER A 144 -27.02 1.77 -3.54
CA SER A 144 -25.92 0.93 -4.03
C SER A 144 -25.70 -0.25 -3.09
N ASP A 145 -26.35 -1.38 -3.38
CA ASP A 145 -26.19 -2.61 -2.63
C ASP A 145 -24.83 -3.25 -2.94
N THR A 146 -23.89 -3.06 -2.02
CA THR A 146 -22.54 -3.63 -2.15
C THR A 146 -22.50 -5.15 -1.94
N THR A 147 -23.63 -5.79 -1.57
CA THR A 147 -23.74 -7.17 -1.06
C THR A 147 -22.99 -7.41 0.25
N MET A 148 -22.51 -6.33 0.89
CA MET A 148 -21.83 -6.36 2.18
C MET A 148 -22.62 -5.65 3.27
N GLU A 149 -23.81 -5.10 2.99
CA GLU A 149 -24.57 -4.32 3.97
C GLU A 149 -25.14 -5.20 5.09
N ILE A 150 -25.29 -4.63 6.29
CA ILE A 150 -25.89 -5.35 7.42
C ILE A 150 -27.39 -5.56 7.21
N SER A 151 -27.98 -6.58 7.85
CA SER A 151 -29.41 -6.89 7.69
C SER A 151 -30.33 -5.69 8.00
N TYR A 152 -29.99 -4.89 9.01
CA TYR A 152 -30.75 -3.69 9.38
C TYR A 152 -30.71 -2.60 8.30
N THR A 153 -29.68 -2.55 7.45
CA THR A 153 -29.63 -1.66 6.30
C THR A 153 -30.64 -2.08 5.25
N TYR A 154 -30.72 -3.37 4.93
CA TYR A 154 -31.72 -3.87 3.98
C TYR A 154 -33.14 -3.63 4.49
N GLU A 155 -33.41 -3.90 5.77
CA GLU A 155 -34.70 -3.59 6.41
C GLU A 155 -35.04 -2.10 6.30
N ASN A 156 -34.09 -1.21 6.61
CA ASN A 156 -34.32 0.23 6.58
C ASN A 156 -34.53 0.77 5.15
N VAL A 157 -33.76 0.26 4.18
CA VAL A 157 -33.88 0.64 2.77
C VAL A 157 -35.26 0.28 2.23
N GLU A 158 -35.74 -0.95 2.50
CA GLU A 158 -37.04 -1.39 2.00
C GLU A 158 -38.18 -0.54 2.58
N LYS A 159 -38.19 -0.35 3.90
CA LYS A 159 -39.19 0.51 4.56
C LYS A 159 -39.17 1.94 4.03
N THR A 160 -37.97 2.50 3.84
CA THR A 160 -37.81 3.87 3.32
C THR A 160 -38.30 3.96 1.88
N LYS A 161 -37.97 2.98 1.05
CA LYS A 161 -38.41 2.91 -0.34
C LYS A 161 -39.94 2.88 -0.43
N GLU A 162 -40.59 1.98 0.31
CA GLU A 162 -42.05 1.88 0.36
C GLU A 162 -42.69 3.20 0.83
N GLU A 163 -42.20 3.77 1.94
CA GLU A 163 -42.72 5.01 2.51
C GLU A 163 -42.60 6.19 1.53
N TYR A 164 -41.43 6.38 0.93
CA TYR A 164 -41.15 7.54 0.08
C TYR A 164 -41.80 7.43 -1.29
N MET A 165 -41.88 6.24 -1.87
CA MET A 165 -42.62 6.04 -3.12
C MET A 165 -44.14 6.24 -2.92
N LYS A 166 -44.66 5.94 -1.73
CA LYS A 166 -46.05 6.25 -1.36
C LYS A 166 -46.27 7.75 -1.11
N ARG A 167 -45.31 8.42 -0.45
CA ARG A 167 -45.41 9.85 -0.13
C ARG A 167 -45.22 10.75 -1.36
N TYR A 168 -44.36 10.37 -2.29
CA TYR A 168 -44.01 11.15 -3.48
C TYR A 168 -44.31 10.36 -4.75
N LEU A 169 -45.52 10.53 -5.29
CA LEU A 169 -45.90 9.94 -6.57
C LEU A 169 -44.91 10.37 -7.67
N GLY A 170 -44.45 9.42 -8.47
CA GLY A 170 -43.44 9.64 -9.51
C GLY A 170 -41.99 9.42 -9.06
N LEU A 171 -41.71 9.34 -7.74
CA LEU A 171 -40.36 9.12 -7.24
C LEU A 171 -39.82 7.76 -7.66
N LYS A 172 -38.67 7.77 -8.34
CA LYS A 172 -38.02 6.54 -8.80
C LYS A 172 -36.92 6.12 -7.83
N PHE A 173 -37.09 4.96 -7.20
CA PHE A 173 -36.13 4.41 -6.23
C PHE A 173 -35.63 3.04 -6.69
N TYR A 174 -34.35 2.99 -7.08
CA TYR A 174 -33.70 1.79 -7.62
C TYR A 174 -32.64 1.20 -6.68
N VAL A 175 -32.34 -0.08 -6.90
CA VAL A 175 -31.25 -0.79 -6.24
C VAL A 175 -30.20 -1.16 -7.30
N ALA A 176 -28.98 -0.66 -7.12
CA ALA A 176 -27.84 -0.99 -7.96
C ALA A 176 -26.99 -2.09 -7.31
N LYS A 177 -26.71 -3.17 -8.05
CA LYS A 177 -25.91 -4.31 -7.56
C LYS A 177 -24.66 -4.52 -8.41
N PRO A 178 -23.52 -4.94 -7.81
CA PRO A 178 -22.36 -5.36 -8.57
C PRO A 178 -22.66 -6.57 -9.45
N PRO A 179 -21.84 -6.83 -10.50
CA PRO A 179 -22.07 -7.94 -11.43
C PRO A 179 -21.95 -9.32 -10.77
N LYS A 180 -21.35 -9.40 -9.57
CA LYS A 180 -21.30 -10.59 -8.72
C LYS A 180 -21.15 -10.20 -7.24
N PRO A 181 -21.43 -11.11 -6.30
CA PRO A 181 -21.29 -10.85 -4.87
C PRO A 181 -19.88 -10.38 -4.48
N ALA A 182 -19.79 -9.43 -3.55
CA ALA A 182 -18.53 -8.85 -3.09
C ALA A 182 -17.55 -9.90 -2.55
N ILE A 183 -18.06 -10.97 -1.93
CA ILE A 183 -17.21 -12.05 -1.42
C ILE A 183 -16.38 -12.72 -2.52
N GLU A 184 -16.89 -12.77 -3.76
CA GLU A 184 -16.14 -13.31 -4.90
C GLU A 184 -15.02 -12.37 -5.30
N PHE A 185 -15.27 -11.06 -5.33
CA PHE A 185 -14.20 -10.08 -5.53
C PHE A 185 -13.16 -10.11 -4.42
N TRP A 186 -13.55 -10.36 -3.16
CA TRP A 186 -12.60 -10.54 -2.07
C TRP A 186 -11.67 -11.74 -2.30
N LYS A 187 -12.18 -12.84 -2.86
CA LYS A 187 -11.37 -14.01 -3.21
C LYS A 187 -10.44 -13.73 -4.40
N GLU A 188 -10.92 -13.04 -5.43
CA GLU A 188 -10.15 -12.78 -6.65
C GLU A 188 -9.16 -11.62 -6.55
N LEU A 189 -9.51 -10.58 -5.79
CA LEU A 189 -8.71 -9.35 -5.64
C LEU A 189 -7.96 -9.29 -4.32
N GLY A 190 -8.24 -10.22 -3.41
CA GLY A 190 -7.81 -10.17 -2.02
C GLY A 190 -8.61 -9.17 -1.17
N PRO A 191 -8.51 -9.26 0.17
CA PRO A 191 -9.15 -8.32 1.07
C PRO A 191 -8.84 -6.86 0.69
N PRO A 192 -9.85 -5.96 0.66
CA PRO A 192 -9.62 -4.53 0.52
C PRO A 192 -8.83 -4.02 1.72
N SER A 193 -8.07 -2.95 1.50
CA SER A 193 -7.18 -2.38 2.53
C SER A 193 -7.24 -0.86 2.47
N ILE A 194 -6.60 -0.20 3.44
CA ILE A 194 -6.51 1.26 3.47
C ILE A 194 -5.89 1.80 2.16
N LYS A 195 -4.98 1.03 1.55
CA LYS A 195 -4.27 1.34 0.30
C LYS A 195 -4.95 0.75 -0.94
N GLN A 196 -5.65 -0.38 -0.80
CA GLN A 196 -6.29 -1.13 -1.88
C GLN A 196 -7.82 -1.00 -1.76
N ARG A 197 -8.33 0.18 -2.10
CA ARG A 197 -9.75 0.55 -1.98
C ARG A 197 -10.58 0.19 -3.22
N TRP A 198 -10.33 -0.98 -3.81
CA TRP A 198 -11.03 -1.39 -5.04
C TRP A 198 -12.55 -1.56 -4.80
N CYS A 199 -12.97 -1.91 -3.58
CA CYS A 199 -14.37 -2.18 -3.26
C CYS A 199 -15.28 -0.98 -3.51
N CYS A 200 -14.88 0.24 -3.12
CA CYS A 200 -15.69 1.44 -3.35
C CYS A 200 -16.02 1.64 -4.85
N THR A 201 -15.04 1.46 -5.74
CA THR A 201 -15.30 1.59 -7.18
C THR A 201 -16.07 0.38 -7.72
N VAL A 202 -15.65 -0.84 -7.38
CA VAL A 202 -16.18 -2.08 -7.97
C VAL A 202 -17.59 -2.41 -7.48
N THR A 203 -17.88 -2.24 -6.20
CA THR A 203 -19.15 -2.68 -5.60
C THR A 203 -20.13 -1.56 -5.34
N LYS A 204 -19.69 -0.30 -5.37
CA LYS A 204 -20.57 0.86 -5.09
C LYS A 204 -20.70 1.78 -6.29
N THR A 205 -19.61 2.38 -6.74
CA THR A 205 -19.68 3.47 -7.72
C THR A 205 -19.97 2.99 -9.15
N ALA A 206 -19.25 1.99 -9.66
CA ALA A 206 -19.52 1.47 -11.00
C ALA A 206 -20.94 0.89 -11.14
N PRO A 207 -21.47 0.11 -10.18
CA PRO A 207 -22.87 -0.34 -10.21
C PRO A 207 -23.88 0.80 -10.22
N PHE A 208 -23.63 1.89 -9.47
CA PHE A 208 -24.49 3.07 -9.45
C PHE A 208 -24.60 3.70 -10.85
N HIS A 209 -23.48 3.91 -11.54
CA HIS A 209 -23.49 4.49 -12.90
C HIS A 209 -24.13 3.56 -13.91
N LYS A 210 -23.85 2.26 -13.84
CA LYS A 210 -24.47 1.26 -14.71
C LYS A 210 -25.99 1.27 -14.57
N ALA A 211 -26.49 1.28 -13.34
CA ALA A 211 -27.93 1.35 -13.07
C ALA A 211 -28.53 2.64 -13.64
N LEU A 212 -27.90 3.80 -13.40
CA LEU A 212 -28.38 5.07 -13.92
C LEU A 212 -28.44 5.11 -15.46
N LYS A 213 -27.40 4.61 -16.14
CA LYS A 213 -27.40 4.50 -17.61
C LYS A 213 -28.53 3.61 -18.13
N ASN A 214 -28.75 2.46 -17.50
CA ASN A 214 -29.84 1.54 -17.87
C ASN A 214 -31.21 2.20 -17.71
N ILE A 215 -31.44 2.90 -16.59
CA ILE A 215 -32.68 3.64 -16.33
C ILE A 215 -32.93 4.69 -17.42
N LEU A 216 -31.89 5.40 -17.88
CA LEU A 216 -32.03 6.42 -18.92
C LEU A 216 -32.35 5.82 -20.28
N LYS A 217 -31.76 4.66 -20.61
CA LYS A 217 -32.05 3.92 -21.85
C LYS A 217 -33.49 3.43 -21.89
N GLU A 218 -33.98 2.83 -20.81
CA GLU A 218 -35.35 2.33 -20.70
C GLU A 218 -36.40 3.43 -20.87
N ASN A 219 -36.07 4.67 -20.44
CA ASN A 219 -36.97 5.82 -20.55
C ASN A 219 -36.84 6.58 -21.89
N GLY A 220 -36.04 6.10 -22.85
CA GLY A 220 -35.84 6.75 -24.15
C GLY A 220 -35.08 8.10 -24.11
N ASN A 221 -34.55 8.49 -22.94
CA ASN A 221 -33.90 9.78 -22.69
C ASN A 221 -32.37 9.66 -22.61
N TYR A 222 -31.79 8.74 -23.39
CA TYR A 222 -30.37 8.44 -23.34
C TYR A 222 -29.59 9.21 -24.42
N ASP A 223 -28.76 10.17 -23.99
CA ASP A 223 -27.68 10.76 -24.78
C ASP A 223 -26.35 10.19 -24.26
N SER A 224 -25.39 9.90 -25.13
CA SER A 224 -24.03 9.48 -24.77
C SER A 224 -23.28 10.47 -23.85
N LEU A 225 -23.65 11.76 -23.83
CA LEU A 225 -23.01 12.80 -23.00
C LEU A 225 -23.72 13.08 -21.67
N ILE A 226 -24.00 12.03 -20.89
CA ILE A 226 -24.73 12.15 -19.61
C ILE A 226 -23.97 13.02 -18.59
N LYS A 227 -24.60 14.12 -18.15
CA LYS A 227 -24.14 14.96 -17.02
C LYS A 227 -24.98 14.67 -15.79
N ILE A 228 -24.33 14.30 -14.68
CA ILE A 228 -25.04 13.86 -13.47
C ILE A 228 -24.66 14.75 -12.29
N LEU A 229 -25.65 15.22 -11.56
CA LEU A 229 -25.48 15.80 -10.23
C LEU A 229 -26.01 14.82 -9.19
N VAL A 230 -25.14 14.39 -8.28
CA VAL A 230 -25.47 13.44 -7.22
C VAL A 230 -25.52 14.16 -5.87
N PHE A 231 -26.67 14.15 -5.23
CA PHE A 231 -26.79 14.58 -3.83
C PHE A 231 -26.26 13.47 -2.90
N GLU A 232 -25.36 13.85 -1.99
CA GLU A 232 -24.73 12.95 -1.00
C GLU A 232 -24.75 13.56 0.41
N GLY A 233 -24.79 12.69 1.43
CA GLY A 233 -24.76 13.07 2.85
C GLY A 233 -23.36 13.08 3.47
N VAL A 234 -22.37 13.71 2.81
CA VAL A 234 -21.02 13.88 3.36
C VAL A 234 -21.03 15.08 4.32
N ARG A 235 -20.32 14.97 5.44
CA ARG A 235 -20.22 16.03 6.47
C ARG A 235 -18.77 16.38 6.76
N SER A 236 -18.50 17.65 7.04
CA SER A 236 -17.18 18.20 7.35
C SER A 236 -16.60 17.59 8.62
N ASP A 237 -17.45 17.30 9.62
CA ASP A 237 -17.06 16.72 10.90
C ASP A 237 -16.63 15.24 10.81
N GLU A 238 -16.82 14.57 9.66
CA GLU A 238 -16.49 13.14 9.52
C GLU A 238 -14.96 12.91 9.47
N SER A 239 -14.17 13.91 9.05
CA SER A 239 -12.69 13.86 9.07
C SER A 239 -12.06 15.20 8.70
N ALA A 240 -10.82 15.43 9.13
CA ALA A 240 -10.03 16.62 8.74
C ALA A 240 -9.79 16.79 7.23
N ILE A 241 -9.92 15.72 6.44
CA ILE A 241 -9.85 15.80 4.97
C ILE A 241 -11.18 16.33 4.42
N ARG A 242 -12.30 15.83 4.95
CA ARG A 242 -13.64 16.21 4.51
C ARG A 242 -14.00 17.63 4.87
N SER A 243 -13.48 18.17 5.98
CA SER A 243 -13.68 19.58 6.34
C SER A 243 -13.09 20.59 5.35
N ARG A 244 -12.25 20.13 4.42
CA ARG A 244 -11.65 20.97 3.36
C ARG A 244 -12.37 20.84 2.02
N TYR A 245 -13.43 20.03 1.93
CA TYR A 245 -14.14 19.86 0.69
C TYR A 245 -15.00 21.07 0.40
N GLU A 246 -15.05 21.46 -0.87
CA GLU A 246 -16.11 22.33 -1.35
C GLU A 246 -17.44 21.57 -1.30
N ARG A 247 -18.55 22.30 -1.10
CA ARG A 247 -19.88 21.68 -1.04
C ARG A 247 -20.36 21.14 -2.39
N ILE A 248 -19.90 21.75 -3.49
CA ILE A 248 -20.09 21.26 -4.86
C ILE A 248 -18.76 20.76 -5.39
N ARG A 249 -18.70 19.47 -5.71
CA ARG A 249 -17.46 18.75 -6.00
C ARG A 249 -17.46 18.23 -7.42
N ARG A 250 -16.46 18.65 -8.20
CA ARG A 250 -16.29 18.27 -9.62
C ARG A 250 -15.09 17.34 -9.79
N ASN A 251 -15.15 16.45 -10.78
CA ASN A 251 -14.04 15.55 -11.17
C ASN A 251 -13.57 14.60 -10.05
N ILE A 252 -14.49 14.17 -9.20
CA ILE A 252 -14.20 13.32 -8.05
C ILE A 252 -14.92 11.99 -8.27
N LYS A 253 -14.15 10.96 -8.65
CA LYS A 253 -14.54 9.59 -9.03
C LYS A 253 -14.76 9.39 -10.53
N HIS A 254 -15.66 10.16 -11.18
CA HIS A 254 -15.97 10.02 -12.61
C HIS A 254 -15.92 11.36 -13.33
N PHE A 255 -15.49 11.34 -14.59
CA PHE A 255 -15.25 12.54 -15.39
C PHE A 255 -16.52 13.39 -15.64
N TYR A 256 -17.70 12.78 -15.58
CA TYR A 256 -18.98 13.41 -15.93
C TYR A 256 -19.95 13.57 -14.74
N GLN A 257 -19.47 13.33 -13.51
CA GLN A 257 -20.26 13.45 -12.27
C GLN A 257 -19.86 14.68 -11.46
N ILE A 258 -20.87 15.37 -10.91
CA ILE A 258 -20.74 16.39 -9.86
C ILE A 258 -21.44 15.88 -8.59
N ASN A 259 -20.84 16.13 -7.43
CA ASN A 259 -21.40 15.77 -6.13
C ASN A 259 -21.83 17.04 -5.39
N ALA A 260 -23.03 17.03 -4.81
CA ALA A 260 -23.56 18.08 -3.94
C ALA A 260 -23.71 17.55 -2.52
N GLU A 261 -22.92 18.10 -1.59
CA GLU A 261 -22.86 17.68 -0.18
C GLU A 261 -23.87 18.50 0.65
N VAL A 262 -25.13 18.05 0.70
CA VAL A 262 -26.27 18.83 1.22
C VAL A 262 -26.07 19.24 2.68
N ILE A 263 -25.63 18.30 3.52
CA ILE A 263 -25.49 18.48 4.97
C ILE A 263 -24.02 18.67 5.39
N HIS A 264 -23.20 19.25 4.51
CA HIS A 264 -21.75 19.37 4.72
C HIS A 264 -21.38 20.04 6.06
N ASN A 265 -22.14 21.05 6.47
CA ASN A 265 -21.88 21.79 7.71
C ASN A 265 -22.58 21.21 8.94
N TRP A 266 -23.34 20.12 8.79
CA TRP A 266 -24.11 19.57 9.89
C TRP A 266 -23.27 18.65 10.78
N SER A 267 -23.45 18.76 12.10
CA SER A 267 -22.87 17.86 13.09
C SER A 267 -23.67 16.56 13.22
N SER A 268 -23.08 15.52 13.82
CA SER A 268 -23.79 14.25 13.98
C SER A 268 -25.01 14.39 14.90
N THR A 269 -24.94 15.31 15.86
CA THR A 269 -26.04 15.61 16.79
C THR A 269 -27.20 16.23 16.03
N GLU A 270 -26.94 17.22 15.20
CA GLU A 270 -27.96 17.89 14.37
C GLU A 270 -28.68 16.91 13.44
N VAL A 271 -27.95 15.97 12.84
CA VAL A 271 -28.54 14.90 12.02
C VAL A 271 -29.51 14.04 12.83
N PHE A 272 -29.16 13.63 14.06
CA PHE A 272 -30.08 12.85 14.91
C PHE A 272 -31.28 13.68 15.36
N LEU A 273 -31.08 14.94 15.76
CA LEU A 273 -32.17 15.83 16.17
C LEU A 273 -33.15 16.07 15.02
N TYR A 274 -32.65 16.24 13.79
CA TYR A 274 -33.50 16.36 12.60
C TYR A 274 -34.32 15.08 12.34
N LEU A 275 -33.70 13.89 12.46
CA LEU A 275 -34.41 12.62 12.34
C LEU A 275 -35.55 12.51 13.35
N PHE A 276 -35.33 12.95 14.60
CA PHE A 276 -36.36 12.97 15.63
C PHE A 276 -37.45 14.01 15.35
N LEU A 277 -37.07 15.24 14.97
CA LEU A 277 -38.00 16.32 14.58
C LEU A 277 -38.96 15.86 13.48
N ARG A 278 -38.42 15.21 12.45
CA ARG A 278 -39.19 14.75 11.29
C ARG A 278 -39.80 13.35 11.48
N LYS A 279 -39.54 12.70 12.62
CA LYS A 279 -39.96 11.33 12.96
C LYS A 279 -39.59 10.32 11.88
N LEU A 280 -38.38 10.44 11.34
CA LEU A 280 -37.87 9.59 10.27
C LEU A 280 -37.36 8.26 10.81
N ASN A 281 -37.50 7.21 10.01
CA ASN A 281 -37.00 5.88 10.36
C ASN A 281 -35.48 5.90 10.58
N ILE A 282 -35.04 5.39 11.74
CA ILE A 282 -33.63 5.26 12.10
C ILE A 282 -33.21 3.81 11.89
N ASN A 283 -32.14 3.61 11.14
CA ASN A 283 -31.56 2.28 10.98
C ASN A 283 -31.13 1.73 12.36
N LYS A 284 -31.64 0.55 12.71
CA LYS A 284 -31.44 -0.09 14.02
C LYS A 284 -29.96 -0.27 14.39
N GLY A 285 -29.04 -0.33 13.43
CA GLY A 285 -27.61 -0.37 13.72
C GLY A 285 -27.11 0.77 14.61
N TYR A 286 -27.70 1.97 14.50
CA TYR A 286 -27.37 3.11 15.37
C TYR A 286 -27.82 2.89 16.83
N ARG A 287 -28.89 2.10 17.03
CA ARG A 287 -29.39 1.76 18.37
C ARG A 287 -28.44 0.83 19.13
N PHE A 288 -27.65 0.04 18.41
CA PHE A 288 -26.58 -0.81 18.96
C PHE A 288 -25.24 -0.07 19.16
N GLY A 289 -25.18 1.24 18.89
CA GLY A 289 -23.98 2.06 19.13
C GLY A 289 -23.02 2.21 17.95
N LEU A 290 -23.43 1.84 16.72
CA LEU A 290 -22.65 2.16 15.52
C LEU A 290 -22.66 3.66 15.27
N ASP A 291 -21.49 4.28 15.05
CA ASP A 291 -21.39 5.71 14.69
C ASP A 291 -21.75 5.97 13.21
N ARG A 292 -21.47 4.98 12.36
CA ARG A 292 -21.66 4.97 10.93
C ARG A 292 -22.06 3.58 10.47
N ILE A 293 -23.10 3.53 9.65
CA ILE A 293 -23.54 2.30 9.00
C ILE A 293 -23.01 2.26 7.56
N GLY A 294 -22.53 1.09 7.17
CA GLY A 294 -22.09 0.75 5.82
C GLY A 294 -21.81 -0.75 5.76
N CYS A 295 -20.77 -1.13 5.00
CA CYS A 295 -20.41 -2.53 4.83
C CYS A 295 -20.07 -3.21 6.18
N SER A 296 -20.52 -4.45 6.33
CA SER A 296 -20.33 -5.34 7.49
C SER A 296 -18.87 -5.56 7.90
N LEU A 297 -17.93 -5.44 6.97
CA LEU A 297 -16.49 -5.43 7.28
C LEU A 297 -15.78 -4.44 6.35
N CYS A 298 -15.19 -3.39 6.94
CA CYS A 298 -14.55 -2.30 6.20
C CYS A 298 -13.16 -2.03 6.77
N PRO A 299 -12.11 -1.89 5.94
CA PRO A 299 -10.76 -1.56 6.42
C PRO A 299 -10.62 -0.13 7.00
N PHE A 300 -11.71 0.64 7.02
CA PHE A 300 -11.80 1.95 7.67
C PHE A 300 -12.68 1.94 8.91
N ALA A 301 -13.29 0.80 9.26
CA ALA A 301 -14.07 0.68 10.48
C ALA A 301 -13.12 0.69 11.69
N SER A 302 -13.58 1.37 12.74
CA SER A 302 -12.93 1.33 14.06
C SER A 302 -13.13 -0.04 14.70
N SER A 303 -12.23 -0.41 15.62
CA SER A 303 -12.37 -1.64 16.42
C SER A 303 -13.70 -1.70 17.20
N TRP A 304 -14.25 -0.53 17.56
CA TRP A 304 -15.57 -0.39 18.19
C TRP A 304 -16.69 -0.92 17.28
N ASN A 305 -16.77 -0.39 16.05
CA ASN A 305 -17.78 -0.81 15.10
C ASN A 305 -17.60 -2.27 14.72
N GLU A 306 -16.36 -2.74 14.54
CA GLU A 306 -16.10 -4.15 14.22
C GLU A 306 -16.59 -5.08 15.33
N HIS A 307 -16.41 -4.71 16.60
CA HIS A 307 -16.95 -5.48 17.72
C HIS A 307 -18.48 -5.55 17.69
N ILE A 308 -19.15 -4.39 17.56
CA ILE A 308 -20.61 -4.34 17.50
C ILE A 308 -21.11 -5.17 16.32
N LEU A 309 -20.55 -4.97 15.13
CA LEU A 309 -20.89 -5.72 13.92
C LEU A 309 -20.67 -7.23 14.10
N TYR A 310 -19.61 -7.65 14.78
CA TYR A 310 -19.38 -9.06 15.09
C TYR A 310 -20.47 -9.65 15.99
N LYS A 311 -21.01 -8.86 16.95
CA LYS A 311 -22.13 -9.27 17.80
C LYS A 311 -23.44 -9.35 17.03
N ILE A 312 -23.77 -8.33 16.24
CA ILE A 312 -25.09 -8.23 15.59
C ILE A 312 -25.17 -8.89 14.20
N GLN A 313 -24.04 -9.19 13.55
CA GLN A 313 -23.97 -9.71 12.17
C GLN A 313 -22.97 -10.86 11.99
N LYS A 314 -22.77 -11.67 13.05
CA LYS A 314 -21.74 -12.72 13.15
C LYS A 314 -21.63 -13.62 11.90
N ASN A 315 -22.76 -14.09 11.37
CA ASN A 315 -22.78 -15.01 10.24
C ASN A 315 -22.27 -14.38 8.94
N MET A 316 -22.58 -13.10 8.71
CA MET A 316 -22.11 -12.37 7.55
C MET A 316 -20.60 -12.09 7.67
N LEU A 317 -20.15 -11.59 8.83
CA LEU A 317 -18.74 -11.27 9.05
C LEU A 317 -17.85 -12.51 8.94
N LYS A 318 -18.28 -13.66 9.45
CA LYS A 318 -17.54 -14.93 9.33
C LYS A 318 -17.14 -15.25 7.89
N LYS A 319 -17.99 -14.95 6.89
CA LYS A 319 -17.66 -15.19 5.47
C LYS A 319 -16.43 -14.40 5.03
N PHE A 320 -16.35 -13.11 5.40
CA PHE A 320 -15.23 -12.25 5.04
C PHE A 320 -13.99 -12.50 5.92
N ILE A 321 -14.19 -12.77 7.22
CA ILE A 321 -13.13 -13.18 8.14
C ILE A 321 -12.43 -14.43 7.62
N ASN A 322 -13.17 -15.42 7.11
CA ASN A 322 -12.58 -16.62 6.51
C ASN A 322 -11.65 -16.30 5.33
N VAL A 323 -11.98 -15.31 4.48
CA VAL A 323 -11.08 -14.88 3.41
C VAL A 323 -9.80 -14.26 3.97
N ILE A 324 -9.89 -13.53 5.09
CA ILE A 324 -8.71 -12.99 5.78
C ILE A 324 -7.89 -14.12 6.43
N TYR A 325 -8.54 -15.16 6.96
CA TYR A 325 -7.85 -16.34 7.47
C TYR A 325 -7.06 -17.06 6.38
N GLU A 326 -7.68 -17.34 5.23
CA GLU A 326 -6.99 -17.97 4.10
C GLU A 326 -5.84 -17.09 3.60
N TYR A 327 -6.04 -15.77 3.53
CA TYR A 327 -4.98 -14.82 3.24
C TYR A 327 -3.80 -14.92 4.23
N GLY A 328 -4.07 -15.03 5.52
CA GLY A 328 -3.05 -15.20 6.56
C GLY A 328 -2.28 -16.52 6.43
N LYS A 329 -2.94 -17.62 6.06
CA LYS A 329 -2.29 -18.91 5.79
C LYS A 329 -1.32 -18.83 4.62
N VAL A 330 -1.71 -18.19 3.51
CA VAL A 330 -0.83 -18.00 2.34
C VAL A 330 0.40 -17.13 2.67
N LEU A 331 0.30 -16.26 3.68
CA LEU A 331 1.45 -15.52 4.20
C LEU A 331 2.39 -16.35 5.10
N GLY A 332 2.05 -17.61 5.39
CA GLY A 332 2.84 -18.50 6.26
C GLY A 332 2.62 -18.27 7.75
N LEU A 333 1.51 -17.65 8.16
CA LEU A 333 1.18 -17.41 9.57
C LEU A 333 0.55 -18.66 10.20
N SER A 334 0.85 -18.92 11.48
CA SER A 334 0.14 -19.94 12.27
C SER A 334 -1.30 -19.51 12.58
N ASN A 335 -2.19 -20.44 12.96
CA ASN A 335 -3.58 -20.10 13.29
C ASN A 335 -3.70 -19.07 14.43
N LEU A 336 -2.81 -19.14 15.42
CA LEU A 336 -2.76 -18.18 16.52
C LEU A 336 -2.33 -16.81 15.99
N ASP A 337 -1.27 -16.76 15.18
CA ASP A 337 -0.78 -15.52 14.56
C ASP A 337 -1.82 -14.88 13.64
N ILE A 338 -2.64 -15.67 12.94
CA ILE A 338 -3.71 -15.14 12.08
C ILE A 338 -4.79 -14.46 12.92
N THR A 339 -5.13 -15.02 14.07
CA THR A 339 -6.10 -14.40 14.98
C THR A 339 -5.57 -13.05 15.47
N THR A 340 -4.31 -13.01 15.92
CA THR A 340 -3.61 -11.76 16.29
C THR A 340 -3.50 -10.79 15.12
N PHE A 341 -3.23 -11.29 13.90
CA PHE A 341 -3.16 -10.49 12.68
C PHE A 341 -4.49 -9.81 12.33
N ILE A 342 -5.62 -10.46 12.66
CA ILE A 342 -6.96 -9.91 12.50
C ILE A 342 -7.28 -8.90 13.60
N THR A 343 -7.04 -9.23 14.88
CA THR A 343 -7.31 -8.35 16.03
C THR A 343 -6.46 -7.09 16.01
N ASP A 344 -5.20 -7.19 15.58
CA ASP A 344 -4.27 -6.07 15.44
C ASP A 344 -4.44 -5.33 14.09
N GLU A 345 -5.50 -5.66 13.34
CA GLU A 345 -5.91 -5.00 12.11
C GLU A 345 -4.82 -4.97 11.01
N GLN A 346 -3.87 -5.92 11.05
CA GLN A 346 -2.72 -5.93 10.14
C GLN A 346 -3.11 -6.20 8.69
N TRP A 347 -4.20 -6.95 8.47
CA TRP A 347 -4.77 -7.19 7.14
C TRP A 347 -5.20 -5.88 6.44
N LYS A 348 -5.66 -4.87 7.20
CA LYS A 348 -6.06 -3.55 6.67
C LYS A 348 -4.88 -2.78 6.04
N LYS A 349 -3.63 -3.23 6.26
CA LYS A 349 -2.39 -2.58 5.79
C LYS A 349 -1.84 -3.16 4.48
N ARG A 350 -2.46 -4.20 3.91
CA ARG A 350 -2.00 -4.88 2.68
C ARG A 350 -1.68 -3.89 1.55
N ALA A 351 -0.59 -4.14 0.84
CA ALA A 351 -0.19 -3.39 -0.34
C ALA A 351 0.19 -4.35 -1.49
N GLY A 352 -0.63 -4.41 -2.53
CA GLY A 352 -0.39 -5.28 -3.69
C GLY A 352 -0.64 -6.75 -3.36
N GLY A 353 -0.32 -7.65 -4.29
CA GLY A 353 -0.79 -9.04 -4.27
C GLY A 353 0.03 -10.02 -3.43
N ARG A 354 0.93 -9.57 -2.55
CA ARG A 354 1.68 -10.51 -1.70
C ARG A 354 0.70 -11.26 -0.81
N GLY A 355 0.75 -12.60 -0.83
CA GLY A 355 -0.16 -13.45 -0.07
C GLY A 355 -1.53 -13.68 -0.72
N ILE A 356 -1.78 -13.15 -1.92
CA ILE A 356 -3.03 -13.41 -2.66
C ILE A 356 -2.78 -14.50 -3.68
N ASP A 357 -3.54 -15.60 -3.58
CA ASP A 357 -3.55 -16.61 -4.62
C ASP A 357 -4.26 -16.06 -5.87
N ASN A 358 -3.59 -16.15 -7.00
CA ASN A 358 -4.10 -15.74 -8.30
C ASN A 358 -4.04 -16.87 -9.34
N ASN A 359 -3.94 -18.12 -8.88
CA ASN A 359 -3.85 -19.34 -9.68
C ASN A 359 -2.69 -19.33 -10.69
N GLY A 360 -1.57 -18.68 -10.35
CA GLY A 360 -0.38 -18.58 -11.19
C GLY A 360 -0.42 -17.48 -12.27
N THR A 361 -1.43 -16.61 -12.24
CA THR A 361 -1.57 -15.48 -13.17
C THR A 361 -0.45 -14.45 -12.93
N THR A 362 0.41 -14.19 -13.92
CA THR A 362 1.54 -13.27 -13.74
C THR A 362 1.88 -12.53 -15.02
N LEU A 363 2.23 -11.24 -14.89
CA LEU A 363 2.77 -10.45 -15.99
C LEU A 363 4.26 -10.17 -15.78
N LEU A 364 5.08 -10.55 -16.75
CA LEU A 364 6.50 -10.18 -16.83
C LEU A 364 6.71 -9.36 -18.11
N PHE A 365 7.35 -8.20 -18.02
CA PHE A 365 7.77 -7.46 -19.20
C PHE A 365 9.09 -6.72 -19.01
N SER A 366 9.78 -6.50 -20.12
CA SER A 366 11.00 -5.71 -20.27
C SER A 366 10.83 -4.68 -21.39
N PHE A 367 11.69 -3.67 -21.36
CA PHE A 367 11.79 -2.64 -22.39
C PHE A 367 13.14 -2.77 -23.07
N GLU A 368 13.14 -2.77 -24.40
CA GLU A 368 14.34 -2.76 -25.24
C GLU A 368 14.16 -1.67 -26.30
N GLY A 369 14.72 -0.48 -26.04
CA GLY A 369 14.43 0.72 -26.82
C GLY A 369 12.92 1.04 -26.82
N ASN A 370 12.34 1.07 -28.02
CA ASN A 370 10.92 1.31 -28.24
C ASN A 370 10.05 0.03 -28.18
N ASN A 371 10.67 -1.14 -27.98
CA ASN A 371 9.95 -2.40 -27.91
C ASN A 371 9.57 -2.76 -26.46
N ILE A 372 8.33 -3.22 -26.28
CA ILE A 372 7.88 -3.91 -25.07
C ILE A 372 7.83 -5.40 -25.38
N LYS A 373 8.61 -6.19 -24.63
CA LYS A 373 8.52 -7.65 -24.62
C LYS A 373 7.82 -8.09 -23.35
N ALA A 374 6.69 -8.77 -23.48
CA ALA A 374 5.89 -9.21 -22.34
C ALA A 374 5.53 -10.70 -22.43
N THR A 375 5.53 -11.36 -21.28
CA THR A 375 5.01 -12.71 -21.06
C THR A 375 3.86 -12.62 -20.06
N LEU A 376 2.67 -12.93 -20.53
CA LEU A 376 1.43 -13.01 -19.77
C LEU A 376 1.18 -14.49 -19.46
N LYS A 377 1.29 -14.88 -18.20
CA LYS A 377 0.94 -16.23 -17.74
C LYS A 377 -0.53 -16.27 -17.38
N LYS A 378 -1.28 -17.19 -17.97
CA LYS A 378 -2.73 -17.39 -17.77
C LYS A 378 -3.53 -16.08 -17.88
N PRO A 379 -3.38 -15.30 -18.99
CA PRO A 379 -4.11 -14.05 -19.13
C PRO A 379 -5.61 -14.30 -19.07
N LYS A 380 -6.32 -13.41 -18.36
CA LYS A 380 -7.77 -13.53 -18.13
C LYS A 380 -8.61 -12.96 -19.26
N GLU A 381 -7.99 -12.26 -20.22
CA GLU A 381 -8.68 -11.59 -21.30
C GLU A 381 -7.94 -11.66 -22.63
N ASN A 382 -8.66 -11.36 -23.72
CA ASN A 382 -8.07 -11.27 -25.05
C ASN A 382 -7.30 -9.95 -25.21
N ILE A 383 -5.99 -10.03 -25.45
CA ILE A 383 -5.17 -8.83 -25.67
C ILE A 383 -5.59 -8.05 -26.91
N LEU A 384 -6.04 -8.73 -27.97
CA LEU A 384 -6.41 -8.09 -29.23
C LEU A 384 -7.63 -7.18 -29.06
N GLU A 385 -8.58 -7.53 -28.19
CA GLU A 385 -9.71 -6.63 -27.88
C GLU A 385 -9.18 -5.34 -27.26
N TRP A 386 -8.30 -5.43 -26.26
CA TRP A 386 -7.75 -4.24 -25.60
C TRP A 386 -6.88 -3.36 -26.51
N LEU A 387 -6.15 -3.95 -27.47
CA LEU A 387 -5.32 -3.17 -28.40
C LEU A 387 -6.15 -2.22 -29.27
N LYS A 388 -7.42 -2.54 -29.54
CA LYS A 388 -8.36 -1.63 -30.23
C LYS A 388 -8.57 -0.30 -29.51
N THR A 389 -8.28 -0.22 -28.20
CA THR A 389 -8.39 1.07 -27.47
C THR A 389 -7.28 2.06 -27.82
N VAL A 390 -6.16 1.60 -28.40
CA VAL A 390 -5.00 2.43 -28.74
C VAL A 390 -5.13 3.06 -30.13
N GLY A 391 -5.70 2.32 -31.08
CA GLY A 391 -5.86 2.74 -32.47
C GLY A 391 -6.42 1.61 -33.33
N ASP A 392 -6.42 1.81 -34.65
CA ASP A 392 -6.97 0.84 -35.60
C ASP A 392 -6.09 -0.41 -35.67
N LEU A 393 -6.70 -1.57 -35.42
CA LEU A 393 -6.01 -2.84 -35.28
C LEU A 393 -6.13 -3.67 -36.56
N HIS A 394 -4.99 -3.98 -37.19
CA HIS A 394 -4.92 -4.92 -38.32
C HIS A 394 -4.01 -6.09 -37.96
N TYR A 395 -4.45 -7.33 -38.19
CA TYR A 395 -3.62 -8.51 -37.90
C TYR A 395 -3.95 -9.70 -38.80
N LYS A 396 -2.97 -10.60 -38.92
CA LYS A 396 -3.08 -11.89 -39.60
C LYS A 396 -2.70 -13.01 -38.63
N VAL A 397 -3.46 -14.10 -38.67
CA VAL A 397 -3.13 -15.34 -37.96
C VAL A 397 -2.26 -16.19 -38.87
N GLU A 398 -0.96 -16.31 -38.56
CA GLU A 398 -0.04 -17.14 -39.36
C GLU A 398 -0.18 -18.62 -39.03
N SER A 399 -0.43 -18.94 -37.76
CA SER A 399 -0.67 -20.31 -37.30
C SER A 399 -1.51 -20.28 -36.02
N LYS A 400 -1.96 -21.45 -35.54
CA LYS A 400 -2.71 -21.55 -34.26
C LYS A 400 -1.99 -20.85 -33.09
N ASN A 401 -0.66 -20.77 -33.13
CA ASN A 401 0.16 -20.24 -32.05
C ASN A 401 0.83 -18.90 -32.35
N LYS A 402 0.69 -18.32 -33.56
CA LYS A 402 1.38 -17.09 -33.94
C LYS A 402 0.46 -16.11 -34.66
N ILE A 403 0.41 -14.89 -34.15
CA ILE A 403 -0.35 -13.76 -34.71
C ILE A 403 0.63 -12.60 -34.92
N MET A 404 0.56 -11.96 -36.08
CA MET A 404 1.32 -10.75 -36.38
C MET A 404 0.36 -9.66 -36.82
N GLY A 405 0.63 -8.43 -36.47
CA GLY A 405 -0.23 -7.32 -36.84
C GLY A 405 0.40 -5.98 -36.51
N GLU A 406 -0.39 -4.94 -36.68
CA GLU A 406 -0.01 -3.57 -36.44
C GLU A 406 -1.20 -2.78 -35.88
N ILE A 407 -0.88 -1.73 -35.13
CA ILE A 407 -1.85 -0.77 -34.62
C ILE A 407 -1.52 0.58 -35.26
N LYS A 408 -2.48 1.17 -35.96
CA LYS A 408 -2.34 2.50 -36.55
C LYS A 408 -2.80 3.54 -35.53
N VAL A 409 -1.90 4.45 -35.16
CA VAL A 409 -2.14 5.53 -34.18
C VAL A 409 -1.78 6.85 -34.85
N GLY A 410 -2.79 7.54 -35.39
CA GLY A 410 -2.56 8.70 -36.25
C GLY A 410 -1.72 8.31 -37.47
N ASN A 411 -0.52 8.89 -37.59
CA ASN A 411 0.42 8.59 -38.68
C ASN A 411 1.47 7.53 -38.31
N GLU A 412 1.47 7.02 -37.07
CA GLU A 412 2.40 5.99 -36.63
C GLU A 412 1.79 4.58 -36.79
N THR A 413 2.62 3.63 -37.22
CA THR A 413 2.26 2.20 -37.29
C THR A 413 3.08 1.41 -36.29
N LEU A 414 2.40 0.70 -35.40
CA LEU A 414 2.98 0.00 -34.26
C LEU A 414 2.91 -1.53 -34.47
N PRO A 415 3.95 -2.15 -35.06
CA PRO A 415 3.94 -3.59 -35.30
C PRO A 415 4.02 -4.39 -34.01
N PHE A 416 3.34 -5.53 -33.98
CA PHE A 416 3.39 -6.50 -32.89
C PHE A 416 3.39 -7.96 -33.38
N ILE A 417 3.95 -8.83 -32.55
CA ILE A 417 3.94 -10.27 -32.72
C ILE A 417 3.48 -10.90 -31.41
N ILE A 418 2.47 -11.77 -31.49
CA ILE A 418 1.96 -12.57 -30.38
C ILE A 418 2.24 -14.04 -30.64
N ASN A 419 2.86 -14.70 -29.67
CA ASN A 419 3.07 -16.15 -29.64
C ASN A 419 2.31 -16.75 -28.46
N LYS A 420 1.42 -17.70 -28.74
CA LYS A 420 0.65 -18.45 -27.74
C LYS A 420 1.32 -19.82 -27.50
N LYS A 421 1.50 -20.20 -26.24
CA LYS A 421 1.97 -21.53 -25.84
C LYS A 421 1.21 -21.95 -24.59
N GLU A 422 0.43 -23.03 -24.70
CA GLU A 422 -0.45 -23.52 -23.61
C GLU A 422 -1.36 -22.38 -23.10
N GLU A 423 -1.38 -22.14 -21.79
CA GLU A 423 -2.10 -21.03 -21.14
C GLU A 423 -1.32 -19.71 -21.12
N ASN A 424 -0.17 -19.60 -21.80
CA ASN A 424 0.70 -18.43 -21.77
C ASN A 424 0.71 -17.67 -23.10
N LEU A 425 0.84 -16.36 -23.01
CA LEU A 425 0.93 -15.45 -24.16
C LEU A 425 2.21 -14.63 -24.08
N LYS A 426 3.03 -14.66 -25.12
CA LYS A 426 4.17 -13.75 -25.30
C LYS A 426 3.84 -12.73 -26.36
N ILE A 427 4.04 -11.45 -26.08
CA ILE A 427 3.87 -10.36 -27.04
C ILE A 427 5.14 -9.53 -27.12
N CYS A 428 5.53 -9.18 -28.35
CA CYS A 428 6.52 -8.16 -28.63
C CYS A 428 5.83 -7.06 -29.44
N ILE A 429 5.85 -5.83 -28.97
CA ILE A 429 5.20 -4.68 -29.63
C ILE A 429 6.16 -3.50 -29.67
N ASN A 430 6.31 -2.88 -30.85
CA ASN A 430 6.99 -1.60 -30.99
C ASN A 430 6.02 -0.49 -30.61
N THR A 431 6.41 0.36 -29.68
CA THR A 431 5.55 1.42 -29.11
C THR A 431 5.80 2.81 -29.70
N GLY A 432 6.63 2.89 -30.75
CA GLY A 432 7.04 4.17 -31.33
C GLY A 432 7.85 5.01 -30.34
N LEU A 433 7.91 6.32 -30.59
CA LEU A 433 8.60 7.27 -29.70
C LEU A 433 7.66 7.91 -28.68
N ASN A 434 6.33 7.79 -28.86
CA ASN A 434 5.34 8.45 -28.02
C ASN A 434 5.25 7.80 -26.61
N PRO A 435 5.62 8.52 -25.53
CA PRO A 435 5.55 7.99 -24.17
C PRO A 435 4.14 7.63 -23.70
N VAL A 436 3.11 8.31 -24.23
CA VAL A 436 1.70 8.06 -23.88
C VAL A 436 1.28 6.69 -24.39
N THR A 437 1.58 6.38 -25.65
CA THR A 437 1.26 5.09 -26.27
C THR A 437 1.96 3.94 -25.54
N LYS A 438 3.23 4.13 -25.17
CA LYS A 438 3.98 3.17 -24.36
C LYS A 438 3.31 2.87 -23.02
N GLU A 439 2.82 3.90 -22.32
CA GLU A 439 2.13 3.71 -21.03
C GLU A 439 0.73 3.10 -21.21
N MET A 440 0.00 3.44 -22.28
CA MET A 440 -1.28 2.81 -22.63
C MET A 440 -1.11 1.30 -22.88
N ILE A 441 -0.13 0.91 -23.70
CA ILE A 441 0.15 -0.51 -23.99
C ILE A 441 0.52 -1.25 -22.71
N LYS A 442 1.35 -0.67 -21.84
CA LYS A 442 1.67 -1.26 -20.53
C LYS A 442 0.42 -1.48 -19.67
N LYS A 443 -0.50 -0.52 -19.63
CA LYS A 443 -1.79 -0.63 -18.93
C LYS A 443 -2.67 -1.73 -19.52
N ILE A 444 -2.68 -1.87 -20.85
CA ILE A 444 -3.35 -2.97 -21.55
C ILE A 444 -2.79 -4.32 -21.10
N LEU A 445 -1.47 -4.50 -21.08
CA LEU A 445 -0.84 -5.75 -20.62
C LEU A 445 -1.28 -6.14 -19.20
N TYR A 446 -1.32 -5.17 -18.28
CA TYR A 446 -1.84 -5.39 -16.92
C TYR A 446 -3.32 -5.79 -16.94
N LYS A 447 -4.13 -5.11 -17.73
CA LYS A 447 -5.58 -5.32 -17.79
C LYS A 447 -5.93 -6.68 -18.37
N THR A 448 -5.31 -7.04 -19.48
CA THR A 448 -5.42 -8.36 -20.11
C THR A 448 -5.02 -9.48 -19.14
N THR A 449 -3.97 -9.27 -18.36
CA THR A 449 -3.47 -10.31 -17.45
C THR A 449 -4.40 -10.52 -16.25
N TYR A 450 -4.86 -9.44 -15.61
CA TYR A 450 -5.48 -9.51 -14.28
C TYR A 450 -6.99 -9.21 -14.27
N CYS A 451 -7.68 -9.16 -15.42
CA CYS A 451 -9.11 -8.82 -15.46
C CYS A 451 -9.95 -9.77 -14.58
N VAL A 452 -10.93 -9.20 -13.88
CA VAL A 452 -11.93 -9.92 -13.06
C VAL A 452 -13.37 -9.54 -13.43
N HIS A 453 -13.55 -8.92 -14.60
CA HIS A 453 -14.85 -8.49 -15.14
C HIS A 453 -15.66 -7.58 -14.21
N CYS A 454 -14.99 -6.74 -13.41
CA CYS A 454 -15.65 -5.85 -12.45
C CYS A 454 -16.47 -4.70 -13.07
N GLY A 455 -16.40 -4.48 -14.39
CA GLY A 455 -17.13 -3.41 -15.08
C GLY A 455 -16.62 -1.98 -14.88
N ALA A 456 -15.78 -1.72 -13.87
CA ALA A 456 -15.37 -0.35 -13.52
C ALA A 456 -14.82 0.49 -14.69
N CYS A 457 -14.04 -0.10 -15.59
CA CYS A 457 -13.50 0.63 -16.73
C CYS A 457 -14.49 0.87 -17.88
N ALA A 458 -15.56 0.07 -17.97
CA ALA A 458 -16.64 0.32 -18.93
C ALA A 458 -17.39 1.61 -18.57
N GLU A 459 -17.54 1.88 -17.27
CA GLU A 459 -18.20 3.10 -16.80
C GLU A 459 -17.42 4.38 -17.12
N GLU A 460 -16.11 4.29 -17.27
CA GLU A 460 -15.27 5.43 -17.67
C GLU A 460 -15.31 5.72 -19.18
N CYS A 461 -15.96 4.86 -19.98
CA CYS A 461 -16.05 5.03 -21.42
C CYS A 461 -17.19 6.02 -21.77
N PRO A 462 -16.88 7.23 -22.29
CA PRO A 462 -17.90 8.24 -22.54
C PRO A 462 -18.81 7.88 -23.73
N THR A 463 -18.34 7.06 -24.66
CA THR A 463 -19.11 6.63 -25.85
C THR A 463 -19.69 5.22 -25.70
N GLU A 464 -19.52 4.61 -24.52
CA GLU A 464 -19.91 3.21 -24.25
C GLU A 464 -19.35 2.17 -25.24
N ALA A 465 -18.27 2.51 -25.94
CA ALA A 465 -17.59 1.59 -26.85
C ALA A 465 -17.08 0.30 -26.17
N LEU A 466 -16.85 0.34 -24.86
CA LEU A 466 -16.36 -0.78 -24.06
C LEU A 466 -17.51 -1.46 -23.29
N THR A 467 -17.72 -2.74 -23.55
CA THR A 467 -18.65 -3.60 -22.79
C THR A 467 -17.91 -4.72 -22.07
N ILE A 468 -18.37 -5.04 -20.85
CA ILE A 468 -17.80 -6.09 -20.00
C ILE A 468 -18.94 -6.95 -19.47
N ASN A 469 -19.04 -8.15 -20.03
CA ASN A 469 -19.90 -9.22 -19.53
C ASN A 469 -18.99 -10.38 -19.07
N SER A 470 -19.10 -11.56 -19.69
CA SER A 470 -18.16 -12.67 -19.53
C SER A 470 -16.82 -12.47 -20.27
N SER A 471 -16.77 -11.50 -21.18
CA SER A 471 -15.57 -11.10 -21.91
C SER A 471 -15.58 -9.59 -22.19
N VAL A 472 -14.42 -9.06 -22.53
CA VAL A 472 -14.27 -7.67 -22.99
C VAL A 472 -14.59 -7.58 -24.48
N LYS A 473 -15.40 -6.58 -24.85
CA LYS A 473 -15.67 -6.22 -26.25
C LYS A 473 -15.54 -4.72 -26.44
N ILE A 474 -14.83 -4.33 -27.50
CA ILE A 474 -14.67 -2.93 -27.90
C ILE A 474 -15.26 -2.74 -29.30
N ASN A 475 -16.28 -1.87 -29.38
CA ASN A 475 -16.84 -1.39 -30.62
C ASN A 475 -15.95 -0.27 -31.16
N THR A 476 -15.26 -0.53 -32.27
CA THR A 476 -14.33 0.42 -32.91
C THR A 476 -15.05 1.62 -33.50
N ASP A 477 -16.30 1.47 -33.95
CA ASP A 477 -17.08 2.55 -34.56
C ASP A 477 -17.49 3.62 -33.53
N LEU A 478 -17.53 3.25 -32.25
CA LEU A 478 -17.82 4.14 -31.14
C LEU A 478 -16.57 4.59 -30.38
N CYS A 479 -15.44 3.91 -30.55
CA CYS A 479 -14.25 4.17 -29.74
C CYS A 479 -13.48 5.39 -30.25
N ILE A 480 -13.45 6.46 -29.44
CA ILE A 480 -12.69 7.68 -29.77
C ILE A 480 -11.25 7.67 -29.24
N HIS A 481 -10.72 6.49 -28.87
CA HIS A 481 -9.35 6.31 -28.33
C HIS A 481 -8.94 7.24 -27.17
N CYS A 482 -9.90 7.72 -26.37
CA CYS A 482 -9.64 8.69 -25.28
C CYS A 482 -8.77 8.13 -24.13
N GLY A 483 -8.66 6.81 -23.99
CA GLY A 483 -7.85 6.15 -22.95
C GLY A 483 -8.40 6.21 -21.52
N ASN A 484 -9.61 6.77 -21.27
CA ASN A 484 -10.19 6.87 -19.92
C ASN A 484 -10.31 5.49 -19.23
N CYS A 485 -10.70 4.46 -19.98
CA CYS A 485 -10.78 3.07 -19.51
C CYS A 485 -9.42 2.45 -19.11
N LEU A 486 -8.31 3.10 -19.46
CA LEU A 486 -6.93 2.76 -19.06
C LEU A 486 -6.36 3.73 -18.01
N ASN A 487 -6.87 4.96 -17.90
CA ASN A 487 -6.29 6.01 -17.07
C ASN A 487 -6.91 6.14 -15.67
N PHE A 488 -8.10 5.56 -15.44
CA PHE A 488 -8.80 5.63 -14.15
C PHE A 488 -8.09 4.91 -12.98
N ALA A 489 -7.05 4.12 -13.26
CA ALA A 489 -6.24 3.43 -12.25
C ALA A 489 -4.75 3.46 -12.62
N GLU A 490 -3.87 3.49 -11.61
CA GLU A 490 -2.41 3.57 -11.77
C GLU A 490 -1.82 2.56 -12.78
N LYS A 491 -2.29 1.30 -12.72
CA LYS A 491 -1.89 0.21 -13.65
C LYS A 491 -2.95 -0.08 -14.72
N GLY A 492 -3.87 0.85 -14.96
CA GLY A 492 -5.03 0.70 -15.84
C GLY A 492 -6.09 -0.32 -15.41
N CYS A 493 -5.87 -0.97 -14.28
CA CYS A 493 -6.81 -1.93 -13.71
C CYS A 493 -6.68 -1.96 -12.18
N LEU A 494 -7.81 -1.88 -11.47
CA LEU A 494 -7.86 -2.04 -10.02
C LEU A 494 -7.39 -3.44 -9.59
N ALA A 495 -7.72 -4.47 -10.38
CA ALA A 495 -7.25 -5.83 -10.14
C ALA A 495 -5.73 -5.92 -10.26
N ALA A 496 -5.15 -5.36 -11.31
CA ALA A 496 -3.69 -5.30 -11.46
C ALA A 496 -3.06 -4.54 -10.28
N LYS A 497 -3.61 -3.39 -9.87
CA LYS A 497 -3.11 -2.65 -8.68
C LYS A 497 -3.17 -3.48 -7.40
N SER A 498 -4.20 -4.31 -7.26
CA SER A 498 -4.43 -5.16 -6.08
C SER A 498 -3.58 -6.43 -6.07
N LEU A 499 -3.34 -7.05 -7.23
CA LEU A 499 -2.75 -8.38 -7.38
C LEU A 499 -1.28 -8.37 -7.78
N THR A 500 -0.79 -7.25 -8.31
CA THR A 500 0.64 -7.16 -8.63
C THR A 500 1.45 -7.06 -7.35
N THR A 501 2.47 -7.90 -7.24
CA THR A 501 3.47 -7.80 -6.19
C THR A 501 4.49 -6.73 -6.58
N TYR A 502 4.73 -5.78 -5.67
CA TYR A 502 5.92 -4.95 -5.73
C TYR A 502 7.08 -5.81 -5.26
N GLY A 503 8.05 -6.07 -6.13
CA GLY A 503 9.09 -7.07 -5.88
C GLY A 503 8.77 -8.42 -6.50
N GLY A 504 8.25 -8.43 -7.73
CA GLY A 504 8.52 -9.57 -8.60
C GLY A 504 10.01 -9.85 -8.59
N GLU A 505 10.37 -11.13 -8.57
CA GLU A 505 11.69 -11.74 -8.71
C GLU A 505 12.36 -11.33 -10.03
N LYS A 506 12.44 -10.03 -10.31
CA LYS A 506 13.41 -9.49 -11.24
C LYS A 506 14.72 -9.53 -10.46
N PRO A 507 15.77 -10.22 -10.96
CA PRO A 507 17.10 -9.88 -10.51
C PRO A 507 17.20 -8.35 -10.63
N MET A 508 17.57 -7.68 -9.54
CA MET A 508 17.96 -6.27 -9.62
C MET A 508 18.88 -6.16 -10.83
N LYS A 509 18.58 -5.24 -11.76
CA LYS A 509 19.57 -4.87 -12.78
C LYS A 509 20.88 -4.65 -12.02
N ARG A 510 21.93 -5.36 -12.42
CA ARG A 510 23.20 -5.51 -11.68
C ARG A 510 23.86 -4.16 -11.34
N ASP A 511 23.39 -3.06 -11.94
CA ASP A 511 24.02 -1.74 -11.86
C ASP A 511 23.24 -0.69 -11.05
N ARG A 512 22.11 -1.03 -10.38
CA ARG A 512 21.42 -0.04 -9.53
C ARG A 512 22.18 0.24 -8.24
N ILE A 513 22.37 1.52 -7.93
CA ILE A 513 23.00 2.00 -6.69
C ILE A 513 21.93 2.10 -5.60
N ALA A 514 20.79 2.71 -5.92
CA ALA A 514 19.67 2.84 -4.99
C ALA A 514 19.00 1.49 -4.74
N THR A 515 19.02 1.02 -3.49
CA THR A 515 18.41 -0.25 -3.11
C THR A 515 17.56 -0.15 -1.85
N SER A 516 16.41 -0.82 -1.87
CA SER A 516 15.56 -1.01 -0.69
C SER A 516 15.68 -2.42 -0.10
N LYS A 517 16.64 -3.23 -0.58
CA LYS A 517 16.78 -4.65 -0.17
C LYS A 517 17.08 -4.82 1.33
N PHE A 518 17.67 -3.82 1.95
CA PHE A 518 18.02 -3.79 3.38
C PHE A 518 16.94 -3.18 4.29
N GLN A 519 15.77 -2.81 3.75
CA GLN A 519 14.59 -2.37 4.52
C GLN A 519 14.85 -1.28 5.59
N ASN A 520 15.79 -0.37 5.36
CA ASN A 520 16.24 0.70 6.28
C ASN A 520 17.03 0.21 7.51
N PHE A 521 17.39 -1.07 7.59
CA PHE A 521 18.28 -1.58 8.63
C PHE A 521 19.72 -1.66 8.13
N GLY A 522 20.67 -1.41 9.02
CA GLY A 522 22.07 -1.79 8.87
C GLY A 522 22.35 -3.15 9.51
N LEU A 523 23.44 -3.80 9.11
CA LEU A 523 23.96 -4.96 9.85
C LEU A 523 24.48 -4.49 11.20
N ARG A 524 24.02 -5.11 12.28
CA ARG A 524 24.38 -4.72 13.65
C ARG A 524 25.43 -5.65 14.23
N ARG A 525 26.24 -5.13 15.15
CA ARG A 525 27.21 -5.89 15.96
C ARG A 525 26.62 -7.21 16.48
N ASP A 526 25.60 -7.09 17.32
CA ASP A 526 24.99 -8.24 17.99
C ASP A 526 24.37 -9.23 17.00
N TRP A 527 23.88 -8.76 15.84
CA TRP A 527 23.29 -9.64 14.84
C TRP A 527 24.33 -10.54 14.19
N LEU A 528 25.49 -9.97 13.84
CA LEU A 528 26.57 -10.73 13.21
C LEU A 528 27.18 -11.72 14.21
N ILE A 529 27.47 -11.26 15.43
CA ILE A 529 28.05 -12.12 16.49
C ILE A 529 27.09 -13.25 16.85
N PHE A 530 25.80 -12.95 17.05
CA PHE A 530 24.79 -13.96 17.32
C PHE A 530 24.70 -15.02 16.20
N PHE A 531 24.73 -14.57 14.94
CA PHE A 531 24.73 -15.47 13.79
C PHE A 531 25.96 -16.39 13.78
N LEU A 532 27.16 -15.85 13.98
CA LEU A 532 28.41 -16.62 13.99
C LEU A 532 28.47 -17.62 15.16
N GLN A 533 27.84 -17.31 16.30
CA GLN A 533 27.71 -18.23 17.43
C GLN A 533 26.70 -19.37 17.19
N ASN A 534 25.73 -19.18 16.28
CA ASN A 534 24.61 -20.09 16.08
C ASN A 534 24.43 -20.48 14.59
N LEU A 535 25.51 -20.79 13.88
CA LEU A 535 25.50 -20.93 12.41
C LEU A 535 24.36 -21.79 11.83
N ASN A 536 24.04 -22.93 12.46
CA ASN A 536 23.09 -23.89 11.91
C ASN A 536 21.63 -23.64 12.33
N ASP A 537 21.40 -22.86 13.39
CA ASP A 537 20.12 -22.71 14.08
C ASP A 537 19.80 -21.26 14.50
N TRP A 538 20.57 -20.27 14.01
CA TRP A 538 20.35 -18.86 14.30
C TRP A 538 18.94 -18.39 13.94
N PHE A 539 18.30 -18.98 12.92
CA PHE A 539 16.95 -18.62 12.50
C PHE A 539 15.87 -19.02 13.51
N SER A 540 16.04 -20.16 14.20
CA SER A 540 15.08 -20.61 15.22
C SER A 540 15.32 -19.98 16.60
N LYS A 541 16.56 -19.51 16.86
CA LYS A 541 16.94 -18.91 18.14
C LYS A 541 16.82 -17.39 18.21
N THR A 542 16.55 -16.72 17.08
CA THR A 542 16.53 -15.25 17.04
C THR A 542 15.19 -14.67 17.51
N ASN A 543 15.26 -13.60 18.30
CA ASN A 543 14.08 -12.81 18.72
C ASN A 543 13.82 -11.59 17.81
N LEU A 544 14.44 -11.55 16.62
CA LEU A 544 14.30 -10.45 15.67
C LEU A 544 12.92 -10.47 14.98
N GLY A 545 12.34 -9.30 14.73
CA GLY A 545 11.10 -9.20 13.97
C GLY A 545 11.29 -9.60 12.49
N ASN A 546 10.21 -10.02 11.83
CA ASN A 546 10.25 -10.54 10.44
C ASN A 546 11.02 -9.65 9.44
N ARG A 547 10.91 -8.32 9.55
CA ARG A 547 11.65 -7.39 8.68
C ARG A 547 13.15 -7.32 8.99
N GLN A 548 13.50 -7.42 10.26
CA GLN A 548 14.90 -7.46 10.70
C GLN A 548 15.55 -8.77 10.25
N ILE A 549 14.86 -9.89 10.36
CA ILE A 549 15.30 -11.20 9.85
C ILE A 549 15.59 -11.14 8.34
N GLU A 550 14.65 -10.63 7.55
CA GLU A 550 14.83 -10.53 6.09
C GLU A 550 15.96 -9.57 5.70
N SER A 551 16.15 -8.49 6.46
CA SER A 551 17.31 -7.62 6.29
C SER A 551 18.62 -8.31 6.68
N LEU A 552 18.64 -9.06 7.79
CA LEU A 552 19.82 -9.80 8.25
C LEU A 552 20.23 -10.85 7.23
N LYS A 553 19.30 -11.68 6.72
CA LYS A 553 19.57 -12.63 5.63
C LYS A 553 20.18 -11.95 4.41
N THR A 554 19.72 -10.73 4.11
CA THR A 554 20.25 -9.98 2.98
C THR A 554 21.67 -9.52 3.27
N TRP A 555 21.94 -8.89 4.43
CA TRP A 555 23.30 -8.50 4.81
C TRP A 555 24.28 -9.69 4.82
N LEU A 556 23.89 -10.82 5.40
CA LEU A 556 24.72 -12.02 5.48
C LEU A 556 25.00 -12.65 4.10
N ARG A 557 24.05 -12.63 3.17
CA ARG A 557 24.30 -13.09 1.79
C ARG A 557 25.28 -12.17 1.06
N GLU A 558 25.11 -10.86 1.22
CA GLU A 558 25.93 -9.86 0.55
C GLU A 558 27.34 -9.77 1.13
N SER A 559 27.54 -10.20 2.39
CA SER A 559 28.87 -10.38 2.99
C SER A 559 29.45 -11.78 2.77
N GLU A 560 28.83 -12.61 1.92
CA GLU A 560 29.23 -13.99 1.58
C GLU A 560 29.17 -15.00 2.73
N LEU A 561 28.45 -14.68 3.82
CA LEU A 561 28.28 -15.57 4.97
C LEU A 561 27.12 -16.56 4.78
N LEU A 562 26.16 -16.23 3.93
CA LEU A 562 25.08 -17.12 3.52
C LEU A 562 25.09 -17.34 2.00
N ASP A 563 24.78 -18.56 1.59
CA ASP A 563 24.55 -18.87 0.18
C ASP A 563 23.14 -18.43 -0.30
N LYS A 564 22.85 -18.68 -1.58
CA LYS A 564 21.53 -18.39 -2.19
C LYS A 564 20.35 -19.11 -1.51
N ASN A 565 20.61 -20.21 -0.80
CA ASN A 565 19.62 -21.01 -0.09
C ASN A 565 19.59 -20.67 1.42
N ASN A 566 20.24 -19.58 1.84
CA ASN A 566 20.39 -19.15 3.23
C ASN A 566 21.12 -20.17 4.13
N LYS A 567 22.05 -20.95 3.57
CA LYS A 567 22.93 -21.84 4.33
C LYS A 567 24.29 -21.18 4.61
N PRO A 568 24.89 -21.40 5.80
CA PRO A 568 26.23 -20.89 6.12
C PRO A 568 27.29 -21.37 5.13
N THR A 569 28.08 -20.42 4.62
CA THR A 569 29.18 -20.69 3.67
C THR A 569 30.45 -21.19 4.37
N ALA A 570 31.45 -21.60 3.59
CA ALA A 570 32.76 -21.98 4.12
C ALA A 570 33.42 -20.84 4.89
N ILE A 571 33.33 -19.60 4.39
CA ILE A 571 33.87 -18.43 5.08
C ILE A 571 33.15 -18.17 6.41
N ALA A 572 31.81 -18.31 6.48
CA ALA A 572 31.09 -18.17 7.75
C ALA A 572 31.56 -19.16 8.82
N LYS A 573 31.83 -20.42 8.43
CA LYS A 573 32.35 -21.46 9.32
C LYS A 573 33.78 -21.22 9.79
N LEU A 574 34.59 -20.53 9.00
CA LEU A 574 35.95 -20.14 9.40
C LEU A 574 35.88 -18.94 10.35
N LEU A 575 35.09 -17.92 10.02
CA LEU A 575 34.93 -16.72 10.84
C LEU A 575 34.31 -17.02 12.21
N SER A 576 33.40 -18.00 12.32
CA SER A 576 32.84 -18.41 13.62
C SER A 576 33.90 -18.97 14.59
N LYS A 577 35.02 -19.47 14.08
CA LYS A 577 36.10 -20.04 14.91
C LYS A 577 37.08 -18.98 15.41
N ILE A 578 37.10 -17.80 14.79
CA ILE A 578 37.97 -16.68 15.17
C ILE A 578 37.15 -15.53 15.78
N ILE A 579 35.99 -15.85 16.37
CA ILE A 579 35.02 -14.87 16.88
C ILE A 579 35.59 -13.91 17.94
N ASN A 580 36.70 -14.29 18.58
CA ASN A 580 37.40 -13.47 19.56
C ASN A 580 38.14 -12.28 18.91
N ASP A 581 38.45 -12.35 17.61
CA ASP A 581 39.01 -11.24 16.83
C ASP A 581 37.91 -10.59 15.98
N GLU A 582 37.01 -9.88 16.66
CA GLU A 582 35.83 -9.30 16.05
C GLU A 582 36.18 -8.25 14.98
N LEU A 583 37.23 -7.44 15.20
CA LEU A 583 37.58 -6.36 14.27
C LEU A 583 38.02 -6.95 12.91
N LEU A 584 38.83 -8.00 12.92
CA LEU A 584 39.21 -8.75 11.72
C LEU A 584 38.00 -9.30 10.96
N ILE A 585 37.00 -9.83 11.68
CA ILE A 585 35.75 -10.30 11.07
C ILE A 585 35.03 -9.16 10.35
N TRP A 586 34.94 -7.98 10.98
CA TRP A 586 34.31 -6.81 10.36
C TRP A 586 35.08 -6.27 9.16
N GLU A 587 36.41 -6.33 9.17
CA GLU A 587 37.25 -5.97 8.03
C GLU A 587 37.00 -6.89 6.81
N ILE A 588 36.84 -8.21 7.06
CA ILE A 588 36.50 -9.20 6.03
C ILE A 588 35.07 -8.99 5.52
N VAL A 589 34.09 -8.80 6.43
CA VAL A 589 32.69 -8.51 6.07
C VAL A 589 32.60 -7.24 5.23
N TRP A 590 33.28 -6.18 5.63
CA TRP A 590 33.31 -4.91 4.90
C TRP A 590 33.89 -5.07 3.49
N THR A 591 35.00 -5.81 3.38
CA THR A 591 35.63 -6.14 2.09
C THR A 591 34.62 -6.83 1.15
N ASN A 592 33.88 -7.82 1.62
CA ASN A 592 32.89 -8.52 0.81
C ASN A 592 31.70 -7.63 0.43
N LEU A 593 31.22 -6.82 1.36
CA LEU A 593 30.13 -5.88 1.10
C LEU A 593 30.49 -4.86 0.01
N TYR A 594 31.74 -4.40 -0.07
CA TYR A 594 32.18 -3.52 -1.16
C TYR A 594 32.02 -4.18 -2.54
N TYR A 595 32.35 -5.46 -2.68
CA TYR A 595 32.25 -6.15 -3.97
C TYR A 595 30.80 -6.45 -4.37
N ASN A 596 29.95 -6.76 -3.40
CA ASN A 596 28.59 -7.25 -3.62
C ASN A 596 27.49 -6.18 -3.52
N VAL A 597 27.74 -5.06 -2.83
CA VAL A 597 26.75 -4.00 -2.60
C VAL A 597 27.12 -2.71 -3.34
N ASN A 598 26.41 -2.43 -4.43
CA ASN A 598 26.62 -1.22 -5.25
C ASN A 598 26.52 0.09 -4.47
N LEU A 599 25.66 0.17 -3.45
CA LEU A 599 25.55 1.34 -2.56
C LEU A 599 26.87 1.62 -1.82
N ILE A 600 27.51 0.57 -1.31
CA ILE A 600 28.78 0.68 -0.59
C ILE A 600 29.91 0.99 -1.56
N LYS A 601 29.93 0.30 -2.72
CA LYS A 601 30.87 0.56 -3.81
C LYS A 601 30.80 2.02 -4.28
N TRP A 602 29.60 2.55 -4.48
CA TRP A 602 29.37 3.96 -4.83
C TRP A 602 29.89 4.88 -3.73
N TYR A 603 29.49 4.69 -2.46
CA TYR A 603 29.95 5.52 -1.36
C TYR A 603 31.49 5.61 -1.27
N LEU A 604 32.18 4.47 -1.36
CA LEU A 604 33.65 4.45 -1.27
C LEU A 604 34.35 5.05 -2.50
N ASN A 605 33.75 4.94 -3.69
CA ASN A 605 34.34 5.42 -4.94
C ASN A 605 34.03 6.89 -5.25
N THR A 606 32.90 7.40 -4.77
CA THR A 606 32.43 8.76 -5.06
C THR A 606 33.04 9.80 -4.14
N PHE A 607 33.27 9.47 -2.87
CA PHE A 607 33.69 10.42 -1.85
C PHE A 607 35.11 10.15 -1.37
N ASP A 608 35.95 11.18 -1.35
CA ASP A 608 37.34 11.09 -0.89
C ASP A 608 37.43 10.94 0.64
N TRP A 609 38.53 10.36 1.12
CA TRP A 609 38.81 10.33 2.56
C TRP A 609 38.99 11.75 3.11
N GLY A 610 38.55 11.99 4.35
CA GLY A 610 38.50 13.30 4.99
C GLY A 610 37.20 14.08 4.76
N THR A 611 36.28 13.59 3.92
CA THR A 611 35.02 14.29 3.62
C THR A 611 33.99 14.16 4.73
N SER A 612 33.17 15.21 4.91
CA SER A 612 31.96 15.21 5.74
C SER A 612 30.77 15.64 4.90
N ILE A 613 29.70 14.84 4.90
CA ILE A 613 28.58 15.00 3.96
C ILE A 613 27.26 14.81 4.69
N SER A 614 26.28 15.67 4.41
CA SER A 614 24.94 15.54 4.98
C SER A 614 24.18 14.36 4.38
N GLY A 615 23.27 13.78 5.16
CA GLY A 615 22.37 12.73 4.66
C GLY A 615 21.48 13.20 3.50
N LYS A 616 21.14 14.50 3.43
CA LYS A 616 20.38 15.06 2.31
C LYS A 616 21.22 15.13 1.04
N ASP A 617 22.46 15.61 1.14
CA ASP A 617 23.35 15.74 -0.02
C ASP A 617 23.71 14.37 -0.59
N LEU A 618 23.89 13.35 0.27
CA LEU A 618 24.04 11.97 -0.18
C LEU A 618 22.83 11.46 -0.95
N VAL A 619 21.61 11.81 -0.53
CA VAL A 619 20.39 11.41 -1.26
C VAL A 619 20.33 12.11 -2.61
N ILE A 620 20.63 13.40 -2.67
CA ILE A 620 20.67 14.18 -3.92
C ILE A 620 21.70 13.55 -4.87
N LYS A 621 22.94 13.39 -4.40
CA LYS A 621 24.04 12.83 -5.20
C LYS A 621 23.74 11.40 -5.69
N LEU A 622 23.11 10.57 -4.85
CA LEU A 622 22.72 9.22 -5.25
C LEU A 622 21.65 9.22 -6.35
N VAL A 623 20.69 10.17 -6.31
CA VAL A 623 19.66 10.30 -7.36
C VAL A 623 20.26 10.83 -8.66
N GLU A 624 21.25 11.73 -8.59
CA GLU A 624 22.00 12.20 -9.77
C GLU A 624 22.79 11.05 -10.42
N ASP A 625 23.48 10.25 -9.61
CA ASP A 625 24.35 9.18 -10.10
C ASP A 625 23.57 7.90 -10.50
N ASP A 626 22.34 7.70 -10.01
CA ASP A 626 21.42 6.64 -10.42
C ASP A 626 20.16 7.24 -11.04
N SER A 627 20.22 7.50 -12.35
CA SER A 627 19.15 8.12 -13.16
C SER A 627 17.79 7.40 -13.10
N ASN A 628 17.72 6.19 -12.54
CA ASN A 628 16.50 5.41 -12.35
C ASN A 628 16.05 5.31 -10.88
N ALA A 629 16.78 5.94 -9.96
CA ALA A 629 16.46 5.97 -8.54
C ALA A 629 15.31 6.96 -8.27
N LYS A 630 14.29 6.46 -7.58
CA LYS A 630 13.30 7.34 -6.96
C LYS A 630 13.90 7.90 -5.67
N GLU A 631 13.65 9.18 -5.39
CA GLU A 631 14.10 9.85 -4.16
C GLU A 631 13.79 9.05 -2.89
N LYS A 632 12.60 8.44 -2.80
CA LYS A 632 12.23 7.57 -1.66
C LYS A 632 13.14 6.34 -1.52
N THR A 633 13.54 5.73 -2.63
CA THR A 633 14.45 4.57 -2.62
C THR A 633 15.86 5.00 -2.22
N ALA A 634 16.32 6.17 -2.69
CA ALA A 634 17.58 6.76 -2.29
C ALA A 634 17.61 7.07 -0.78
N LYS A 635 16.56 7.70 -0.24
CA LYS A 635 16.40 7.93 1.21
C LYS A 635 16.50 6.65 2.03
N ASN A 636 15.82 5.59 1.59
CA ASN A 636 15.88 4.28 2.24
C ASN A 636 17.28 3.65 2.18
N ALA A 637 17.95 3.76 1.03
CA ALA A 637 19.32 3.27 0.85
C ALA A 637 20.30 3.99 1.79
N ILE A 638 20.31 5.32 1.79
CA ILE A 638 21.14 6.14 2.68
C ILE A 638 20.83 5.85 4.16
N SER A 639 19.55 5.68 4.51
CA SER A 639 19.14 5.30 5.87
C SER A 639 19.75 3.95 6.30
N SER A 640 19.74 2.93 5.43
CA SER A 640 20.39 1.64 5.69
C SER A 640 21.91 1.77 5.86
N LEU A 641 22.58 2.59 5.04
CA LEU A 641 24.02 2.83 5.14
C LEU A 641 24.38 3.54 6.46
N PHE A 642 23.61 4.55 6.83
CA PHE A 642 23.78 5.30 8.07
C PHE A 642 23.55 4.42 9.30
N ASN A 643 22.57 3.53 9.25
CA ASN A 643 22.31 2.57 10.32
C ASN A 643 23.37 1.46 10.38
N LEU A 644 24.01 1.09 9.26
CA LEU A 644 25.16 0.18 9.27
C LEU A 644 26.31 0.80 10.04
N PHE A 645 26.61 2.07 9.76
CA PHE A 645 27.68 2.80 10.44
C PHE A 645 27.39 3.05 11.93
N ASP A 646 26.16 3.43 12.30
CA ASP A 646 25.78 3.63 13.71
C ASP A 646 25.90 2.36 14.55
N CYS A 647 25.63 1.19 13.95
CA CYS A 647 25.40 -0.05 14.70
C CYS A 647 26.49 -1.11 14.51
N SER A 648 27.63 -0.78 13.89
CA SER A 648 28.72 -1.74 13.69
C SER A 648 30.12 -1.10 13.79
N PRO A 649 31.16 -1.89 14.14
CA PRO A 649 32.55 -1.44 14.17
C PRO A 649 33.04 -0.78 12.88
N ILE A 650 32.39 -1.02 11.73
CA ILE A 650 32.67 -0.34 10.46
C ILE A 650 32.60 1.19 10.61
N GLY A 651 31.59 1.69 11.34
CA GLY A 651 31.41 3.13 11.53
C GLY A 651 32.33 3.72 12.59
N TYR A 652 32.37 3.12 13.79
CA TYR A 652 33.00 3.74 14.95
C TYR A 652 34.44 3.27 15.25
N GLU A 653 34.85 2.06 14.85
CA GLU A 653 36.24 1.57 15.01
C GLU A 653 37.06 1.74 13.74
N LEU A 654 36.54 1.28 12.59
CA LEU A 654 37.19 1.42 11.29
C LEU A 654 37.06 2.84 10.70
N LYS A 655 36.20 3.67 11.28
CA LYS A 655 35.98 5.08 10.91
C LYS A 655 35.68 5.29 9.42
N ILE A 656 35.00 4.33 8.80
CA ILE A 656 34.63 4.37 7.38
C ILE A 656 33.47 5.34 7.12
N GLY A 657 32.67 5.59 8.15
CA GLY A 657 31.62 6.59 8.14
C GLY A 657 31.17 6.90 9.56
N VAL A 658 31.84 7.85 10.22
CA VAL A 658 31.45 8.29 11.58
C VAL A 658 30.20 9.15 11.46
N ILE A 659 29.11 8.76 12.12
CA ILE A 659 27.86 9.52 12.10
C ILE A 659 27.88 10.61 13.16
N GLU A 660 27.63 11.84 12.74
CA GLU A 660 27.51 13.01 13.61
C GLU A 660 26.10 13.61 13.45
N LYS A 661 25.51 14.12 14.54
CA LYS A 661 24.19 14.76 14.54
C LYS A 661 24.33 16.23 14.85
N ILE A 662 23.90 17.08 13.92
CA ILE A 662 23.87 18.53 14.09
C ILE A 662 22.41 18.98 13.93
N GLY A 663 21.77 19.34 15.05
CA GLY A 663 20.33 19.61 15.10
C GLY A 663 19.50 18.38 14.74
N ARG A 664 18.64 18.49 13.72
CA ARG A 664 17.79 17.38 13.22
C ARG A 664 18.45 16.61 12.06
N GLU A 665 19.64 17.00 11.62
CA GLU A 665 20.30 16.44 10.46
C GLU A 665 21.47 15.53 10.85
N ARG A 666 21.69 14.46 10.07
CA ARG A 666 22.77 13.50 10.25
C ARG A 666 23.82 13.73 9.17
N TYR A 667 25.08 13.74 9.58
CA TYR A 667 26.26 13.82 8.72
C TYR A 667 27.04 12.52 8.82
N VAL A 668 27.72 12.14 7.75
CA VAL A 668 28.71 11.07 7.75
C VAL A 668 30.08 11.65 7.46
N ARG A 669 31.05 11.33 8.33
CA ARG A 669 32.46 11.72 8.17
C ARG A 669 33.30 10.50 7.82
N LYS A 670 33.93 10.53 6.65
CA LYS A 670 34.74 9.44 6.11
C LYS A 670 36.20 9.67 6.48
N ILE A 671 36.76 8.92 7.43
CA ILE A 671 38.09 9.20 8.00
C ILE A 671 39.12 8.14 7.60
N GLY A 672 38.80 6.86 7.81
CA GLY A 672 39.74 5.75 7.66
C GLY A 672 40.56 5.47 8.91
N THR A 673 41.37 4.41 8.87
CA THR A 673 42.20 3.98 10.01
C THR A 673 43.45 3.22 9.59
N ASP A 674 44.51 3.34 10.40
CA ASP A 674 45.75 2.56 10.31
C ASP A 674 45.73 1.29 11.18
N ASN A 675 44.72 1.18 12.06
CA ASN A 675 44.47 -0.01 12.88
C ASN A 675 43.73 -1.07 12.05
N ILE A 676 44.43 -1.63 11.07
CA ILE A 676 43.94 -2.71 10.21
C ILE A 676 44.78 -3.97 10.42
N HIS A 677 44.11 -5.12 10.54
CA HIS A 677 44.78 -6.39 10.69
C HIS A 677 45.57 -6.77 9.41
N SER A 678 46.78 -7.32 9.56
CA SER A 678 47.63 -7.67 8.41
C SER A 678 46.97 -8.67 7.46
N LEU A 679 46.27 -9.66 8.01
CA LEU A 679 45.52 -10.65 7.23
C LEU A 679 44.28 -10.06 6.53
N ALA A 680 43.68 -8.97 7.04
CA ALA A 680 42.63 -8.26 6.31
C ALA A 680 43.19 -7.47 5.13
N VAL A 681 44.40 -6.88 5.26
CA VAL A 681 45.13 -6.29 4.14
C VAL A 681 45.37 -7.34 3.07
N ALA A 682 45.93 -8.50 3.44
CA ALA A 682 46.12 -9.62 2.51
C ALA A 682 44.80 -10.07 1.87
N TYR A 683 43.75 -10.30 2.67
CA TYR A 683 42.43 -10.69 2.18
C TYR A 683 41.90 -9.72 1.13
N SER A 684 42.00 -8.41 1.40
CA SER A 684 41.53 -7.37 0.49
C SER A 684 42.30 -7.32 -0.83
N LEU A 685 43.61 -7.59 -0.82
CA LEU A 685 44.44 -7.67 -2.03
C LEU A 685 44.05 -8.87 -2.88
N TYR A 686 43.93 -10.05 -2.26
CA TYR A 686 43.47 -11.27 -2.94
C TYR A 686 42.05 -11.12 -3.50
N LYS A 687 41.14 -10.51 -2.73
CA LYS A 687 39.77 -10.23 -3.21
C LYS A 687 39.77 -9.26 -4.40
N SER A 688 40.67 -8.28 -4.39
CA SER A 688 40.86 -7.35 -5.51
C SER A 688 41.42 -8.06 -6.75
N ALA A 689 42.39 -8.96 -6.57
CA ALA A 689 42.96 -9.77 -7.64
C ALA A 689 41.93 -10.67 -8.31
N GLU A 690 41.09 -11.35 -7.52
CA GLU A 690 39.99 -12.19 -8.01
C GLU A 690 38.98 -11.39 -8.85
N HIS A 691 38.72 -10.12 -8.49
CA HIS A 691 37.76 -9.29 -9.20
C HIS A 691 38.35 -8.58 -10.44
N ILE A 692 39.64 -8.21 -10.39
CA ILE A 692 40.34 -7.51 -11.48
C ILE A 692 40.87 -8.51 -12.51
N GLY A 693 41.18 -9.74 -12.10
CA GLY A 693 41.74 -10.78 -12.97
C GLY A 693 43.27 -10.69 -13.16
N ARG A 694 43.99 -10.02 -12.24
CA ARG A 694 45.47 -9.97 -12.19
C ARG A 694 45.97 -10.05 -10.76
N ARG A 695 47.20 -10.54 -10.56
CA ARG A 695 47.79 -10.79 -9.22
C ARG A 695 49.00 -9.93 -8.89
N ASP A 696 49.45 -9.08 -9.81
CA ASP A 696 50.50 -8.09 -9.59
C ASP A 696 49.89 -6.69 -9.52
N PHE A 697 50.36 -5.87 -8.59
CA PHE A 697 49.93 -4.48 -8.37
C PHE A 697 51.10 -3.59 -8.00
N THR A 698 50.93 -2.29 -8.07
CA THR A 698 51.83 -1.36 -7.36
C THR A 698 51.15 -0.69 -6.18
N ILE A 699 51.91 -0.24 -5.18
CA ILE A 699 51.36 0.55 -4.07
C ILE A 699 50.70 1.81 -4.62
N SER A 700 51.35 2.50 -5.55
CA SER A 700 50.80 3.71 -6.18
C SER A 700 49.46 3.45 -6.87
N GLU A 701 49.26 2.29 -7.49
CA GLU A 701 47.97 1.90 -8.05
C GLU A 701 46.88 1.83 -6.97
N LEU A 702 47.16 1.27 -5.80
CA LEU A 702 46.20 1.11 -4.69
C LEU A 702 45.65 2.46 -4.18
N TYR A 703 46.44 3.53 -4.27
CA TYR A 703 46.04 4.89 -3.88
C TYR A 703 45.37 5.68 -5.01
N SER A 704 45.35 5.15 -6.23
CA SER A 704 44.71 5.83 -7.36
C SER A 704 43.18 5.80 -7.25
N LYS A 705 42.51 6.86 -7.72
CA LYS A 705 41.03 6.89 -7.76
C LYS A 705 40.44 5.78 -8.63
N LYS A 706 41.18 5.32 -9.65
CA LYS A 706 40.75 4.32 -10.63
C LYS A 706 40.81 2.88 -10.11
N PHE A 707 41.60 2.61 -9.07
CA PHE A 707 41.73 1.26 -8.52
C PHE A 707 40.46 0.81 -7.82
N LYS A 708 39.99 -0.39 -8.17
CA LYS A 708 38.71 -0.93 -7.69
C LYS A 708 38.97 -1.83 -6.48
N GLY A 709 38.88 -1.25 -5.29
CA GLY A 709 39.01 -1.96 -4.02
C GLY A 709 40.40 -1.80 -3.41
N GLY A 710 40.91 -2.86 -2.80
CA GLY A 710 42.19 -2.85 -2.09
C GLY A 710 42.20 -2.08 -0.76
N PRO A 711 43.32 -2.17 -0.01
CA PRO A 711 43.39 -1.70 1.36
C PRO A 711 43.02 -0.22 1.54
N TYR A 712 43.56 0.67 0.69
CA TYR A 712 43.27 2.10 0.80
C TYR A 712 41.81 2.46 0.51
N LYS A 713 41.20 1.88 -0.54
CA LYS A 713 39.80 2.18 -0.87
C LYS A 713 38.84 1.68 0.19
N LEU A 714 39.16 0.53 0.81
CA LEU A 714 38.30 -0.11 1.80
C LEU A 714 38.45 0.52 3.18
N PHE A 715 39.67 0.92 3.58
CA PHE A 715 39.99 1.26 4.96
C PHE A 715 40.57 2.67 5.16
N GLY A 716 40.99 3.35 4.11
CA GLY A 716 41.64 4.66 4.21
C GLY A 716 43.01 4.60 4.90
N ILE A 717 43.67 3.44 4.85
CA ILE A 717 44.97 3.20 5.47
C ILE A 717 46.07 4.08 4.86
N SER A 718 46.95 4.62 5.70
CA SER A 718 48.09 5.43 5.26
C SER A 718 49.12 4.59 4.49
N ARG A 719 49.82 5.24 3.56
CA ARG A 719 50.84 4.57 2.72
C ARG A 719 51.93 3.94 3.57
N ASP A 720 52.46 4.68 4.55
CA ASP A 720 53.51 4.22 5.46
C ASP A 720 53.07 3.02 6.30
N ARG A 721 51.79 2.97 6.71
CA ARG A 721 51.25 1.82 7.43
C ARG A 721 51.09 0.62 6.51
N LEU A 722 50.58 0.81 5.29
CA LEU A 722 50.42 -0.26 4.32
C LEU A 722 51.77 -0.89 3.95
N GLU A 723 52.79 -0.07 3.67
CA GLU A 723 54.15 -0.54 3.35
C GLU A 723 54.73 -1.40 4.47
N ARG A 724 54.57 -0.98 5.73
CA ARG A 724 55.01 -1.78 6.89
C ARG A 724 54.29 -3.12 7.00
N ILE A 725 52.97 -3.14 6.78
CA ILE A 725 52.19 -4.39 6.79
C ILE A 725 52.63 -5.32 5.66
N LEU A 726 52.86 -4.79 4.47
CA LEU A 726 53.30 -5.56 3.31
C LEU A 726 54.68 -6.19 3.51
N ARG A 727 55.65 -5.45 4.07
CA ARG A 727 56.96 -6.00 4.45
C ARG A 727 56.80 -7.13 5.48
N GLY A 728 55.92 -6.96 6.47
CA GLY A 728 55.61 -8.02 7.44
C GLY A 728 54.97 -9.26 6.81
N LEU A 729 54.08 -9.08 5.83
CA LEU A 729 53.44 -10.19 5.11
C LEU A 729 54.39 -10.93 4.15
N GLN A 730 55.46 -10.28 3.69
CA GLN A 730 56.49 -10.92 2.89
C GLN A 730 57.35 -11.88 3.71
N GLU A 731 57.74 -11.46 4.92
CA GLU A 731 58.54 -12.29 5.85
C GLU A 731 57.73 -13.39 6.54
N ASP A 732 56.45 -13.50 6.17
CA ASP A 732 55.53 -14.49 6.68
C ASP A 732 55.93 -15.91 6.25
N LYS A 733 55.82 -16.89 7.18
CA LYS A 733 56.20 -18.29 6.93
C LYS A 733 55.42 -18.92 5.77
N GLU A 734 54.19 -18.50 5.54
CA GLU A 734 53.34 -18.95 4.42
C GLU A 734 53.66 -18.21 3.12
N GLN A 735 54.61 -17.26 3.13
CA GLN A 735 55.02 -16.43 1.99
C GLN A 735 53.83 -15.85 1.24
N ILE A 736 52.88 -15.27 1.98
CA ILE A 736 51.56 -14.86 1.46
C ILE A 736 51.68 -13.99 0.21
N LEU A 737 52.68 -13.11 0.15
CA LEU A 737 52.96 -12.25 -0.99
C LEU A 737 54.44 -11.90 -1.06
N LYS A 738 54.87 -11.29 -2.15
CA LYS A 738 56.20 -10.68 -2.31
C LYS A 738 56.07 -9.20 -2.61
N VAL A 739 56.98 -8.37 -2.09
CA VAL A 739 57.02 -6.94 -2.39
C VAL A 739 58.43 -6.47 -2.76
N ASP A 740 58.52 -5.66 -3.81
CA ASP A 740 59.78 -5.02 -4.22
C ASP A 740 59.68 -3.52 -3.90
N LEU A 741 60.14 -3.12 -2.71
CA LEU A 741 60.00 -1.76 -2.16
C LEU A 741 61.35 -1.03 -2.00
N VAL A 742 62.23 -1.12 -2.99
CA VAL A 742 63.61 -0.56 -2.97
C VAL A 742 63.84 0.27 -4.23
N ALA A 743 64.56 1.39 -4.11
CA ALA A 743 65.03 2.23 -5.24
C ALA A 743 63.91 2.56 -6.27
N ASP A 744 62.86 3.24 -5.81
CA ASP A 744 61.68 3.66 -6.60
C ASP A 744 60.74 2.54 -7.08
N LEU A 745 61.00 1.27 -6.74
CA LEU A 745 60.07 0.17 -6.97
C LEU A 745 59.00 0.12 -5.86
N ASP A 746 57.75 -0.14 -6.24
CA ASP A 746 56.63 -0.27 -5.31
C ASP A 746 55.70 -1.45 -5.68
N ASN A 747 56.28 -2.53 -6.19
CA ASN A 747 55.54 -3.69 -6.71
C ASN A 747 55.07 -4.64 -5.60
N ILE A 748 53.90 -5.24 -5.80
CA ILE A 748 53.28 -6.27 -4.98
C ILE A 748 52.94 -7.44 -5.91
N ARG A 749 53.41 -8.64 -5.56
CA ARG A 749 53.09 -9.89 -6.28
C ARG A 749 52.40 -10.87 -5.35
N LEU A 750 51.17 -11.26 -5.68
CA LEU A 750 50.42 -12.27 -4.94
C LEU A 750 50.73 -13.66 -5.48
N ARG A 751 50.81 -14.67 -4.61
CA ARG A 751 50.98 -16.07 -5.03
C ARG A 751 49.78 -16.58 -5.81
N ASP A 752 49.99 -17.28 -6.92
CA ASP A 752 48.94 -17.80 -7.81
C ASP A 752 48.06 -18.90 -7.20
N ASP A 753 48.61 -19.69 -6.28
CA ASP A 753 47.96 -20.85 -5.70
C ASP A 753 47.01 -20.51 -4.53
N LEU A 754 47.07 -19.28 -4.02
CA LEU A 754 46.23 -18.81 -2.93
C LEU A 754 44.99 -18.06 -3.43
N SER A 755 43.86 -18.23 -2.76
CA SER A 755 42.64 -17.41 -2.91
C SER A 755 42.38 -16.55 -1.68
N SER A 756 41.45 -15.60 -1.78
CA SER A 756 40.97 -14.82 -0.63
C SER A 756 40.42 -15.74 0.47
N LEU A 757 39.80 -16.87 0.13
CA LEU A 757 39.35 -17.86 1.11
C LEU A 757 40.52 -18.56 1.83
N ASP A 758 41.64 -18.79 1.14
CA ASP A 758 42.82 -19.42 1.74
C ASP A 758 43.48 -18.48 2.76
N ILE A 759 43.43 -17.17 2.55
CA ILE A 759 43.86 -16.19 3.58
C ILE A 759 43.05 -16.34 4.87
N VAL A 760 41.73 -16.59 4.78
CA VAL A 760 40.88 -16.84 5.95
C VAL A 760 41.22 -18.18 6.62
N LYS A 761 41.59 -19.21 5.84
CA LYS A 761 42.05 -20.49 6.41
C LYS A 761 43.38 -20.33 7.15
N ILE A 762 44.34 -19.59 6.58
CA ILE A 762 45.62 -19.26 7.22
C ILE A 762 45.37 -18.51 8.54
N THR A 763 44.40 -17.59 8.54
CA THR A 763 43.98 -16.86 9.75
C THR A 763 43.46 -17.80 10.84
N GLU A 764 42.53 -18.71 10.51
CA GLU A 764 41.97 -19.68 11.45
C GLU A 764 43.04 -20.64 12.01
N ALA A 765 44.00 -21.05 11.18
CA ALA A 765 45.08 -21.92 11.59
C ALA A 765 46.08 -21.27 12.57
N ARG A 766 46.22 -19.93 12.54
CA ARG A 766 47.13 -19.17 13.43
C ARG A 766 46.53 -18.80 14.78
N LEU A 767 45.21 -18.69 14.83
CA LEU A 767 44.46 -18.34 16.04
C LEU A 767 44.06 -19.58 16.85
N LYS A 768 44.38 -20.77 16.35
CA LYS A 768 44.46 -22.04 17.09
C LYS A 768 45.87 -22.23 17.61
#